data_AF-A0A960ZB60-F1
#
_entry.id   AF-A0A960ZB60-F1
#
_cell.length_a   1.000
_cell.length_b   1.000
_cell.length_c   1.000
_cell.angle_alpha   90.00
_cell.angle_beta   90.00
_cell.angle_gamma   90.00
#
_symmetry.space_group_name_H-M   'P 1'
#
loop_
_entity.id
_entity.type
_entity.pdbx_description
1 polymer ?
#
loop_
_entity_poly.entity_id
_entity_poly.type
_entity_poly.pdbx_seq_one_letter_code
_entity_poly.pdbx_strand_id
1 'polypeptide(L)'
;MGNDKTWHKLNKVREDILKSEISMSEFAADLYAVKMGNALEVYQNPESFFNRTFPTSNMKRLVKDVLLRLSGESGKPILTLQVTYGGGKTHTLITLFHLAENGHKFPDNQTVKSFYNYSGINSIPQTRVAILPFDKFDYHKGLTVISPDGNKTTCKTPWGAFAYQLGGEKGLEYIREHEEKYTPPAQPVIEELIEMSFRENKSVLLLVDEAVIYCRTAVNNDANKLGTLKDFFQALTQAVAAKPKAAMVSTLIASQVEAVDSTGIKVLESLEQIFQRFAESQEPVSKDDVPEILRRRLFEKTEDRNSDEVTNIVDSLVGTYDKFDELRKDQKGNTSYNKLKDNYPFHPELLNIFQAKWTDLNKFQKTRGLLRILASAMSFASKYDDSSFLSAKSLLSNDNQLSSGIMNMLEILDEENWRNILISELDKAKECQINYPGLKNREIEQAVISTFLHSQPKGKSANIADLFSMILVPQIDITSFKQGLEKWKEISWYLKEDMKVWQLTTTPNLTNMHAKAMEGIDSNRINRELSDLVNKVKAISECPRDVKLHKMPNSPKDVPDDGVMKYIIFEPNLACSSNFIPEEIKEFFFSKSGESSSRVYKNALIGLATDNNKLTRLQIMIKKILGWKSIESSDDIKTLEEIQKKELQKRKRKDEEEIIGMIQSTYCMYLSINENGDLEAKTLEETGKSSTHFEKITKALYDEGRFLDETIDYTELLPNTEYNIWGKDETSKRVNDLVKMFAQFSRLPKLLNPRVIYNALKQGIEEGSFIAQIERPDKSEKIYWKVALTLEEFEKNRDIKVAPIDRAVVHTISSEALYKIFKELKTPSRDIVTVEEIKTYFSREDSPKLDNEEIIYGGIAELILDGRIMGKLKDVTFLQEKISDSLKIRELSLLEPTQINTFNFEDVFSSKTKMNLKEFQEIASKITTGYQLPWIIIKKLVNEGLTNKYIEILNSEIWPCNKEDAANVEIKKHEVVEGEPKEKPTITIDPFIQPQTSQSKTLKASSEFKDFELQDIVEALPKLKEIAPNLEFKFNLSIHCVCSDEDLINKLNELLKNYNKNFQFYR
;
A
#
# COMPACT_ATOMS: atom_id res chain seq x y z
N MET A 1 22.38 27.95 -29.79
CA MET A 1 23.51 28.85 -30.10
C MET A 1 24.68 27.97 -30.54
N GLY A 2 25.43 28.37 -31.57
CA GLY A 2 26.43 27.52 -32.24
C GLY A 2 27.52 26.98 -31.30
N ASN A 3 28.04 25.81 -31.66
CA ASN A 3 29.01 24.96 -30.96
C ASN A 3 30.39 25.60 -30.68
N ASP A 4 30.54 26.92 -30.81
CA ASP A 4 31.84 27.63 -30.80
C ASP A 4 32.10 28.45 -29.53
N LYS A 5 31.16 28.49 -28.58
CA LYS A 5 31.31 29.22 -27.30
C LYS A 5 31.56 28.29 -26.10
N THR A 6 32.38 27.26 -26.30
CA THR A 6 32.77 26.31 -25.24
C THR A 6 33.99 26.82 -24.48
N TRP A 7 34.13 26.43 -23.21
CA TRP A 7 35.23 26.90 -22.36
C TRP A 7 36.62 26.57 -22.96
N HIS A 8 36.77 25.40 -23.59
CA HIS A 8 38.05 24.94 -24.13
C HIS A 8 38.37 25.49 -25.53
N LYS A 9 37.38 26.02 -26.26
CA LYS A 9 37.61 26.73 -27.54
C LYS A 9 38.00 28.19 -27.31
N LEU A 10 37.39 28.84 -26.31
CA LEU A 10 37.70 30.23 -25.94
C LEU A 10 38.97 30.35 -25.09
N ASN A 11 39.36 29.29 -24.37
CA ASN A 11 40.53 29.28 -23.51
C ASN A 11 41.47 28.13 -23.89
N LYS A 12 42.70 28.47 -24.31
CA LYS A 12 43.71 27.49 -24.73
C LYS A 12 44.30 26.78 -23.49
N VAL A 13 43.89 25.53 -23.27
CA VAL A 13 44.46 24.64 -22.25
C VAL A 13 45.92 24.33 -22.58
N ARG A 14 46.76 24.20 -21.56
CA ARG A 14 48.16 23.81 -21.75
C ARG A 14 48.30 22.42 -22.38
N GLU A 15 49.28 22.26 -23.25
CA GLU A 15 49.51 20.98 -23.95
C GLU A 15 49.84 19.81 -22.99
N ASP A 16 50.62 20.06 -21.94
CA ASP A 16 51.01 19.04 -20.96
C ASP A 16 49.80 18.49 -20.15
N ILE A 17 48.81 19.34 -19.87
CA ILE A 17 47.52 18.92 -19.29
C ILE A 17 46.77 18.02 -20.28
N LEU A 18 46.68 18.44 -21.54
CA LEU A 18 45.94 17.69 -22.58
C LEU A 18 46.55 16.31 -22.83
N LYS A 19 47.89 16.19 -22.80
CA LYS A 19 48.61 14.91 -22.94
C LYS A 19 48.54 14.05 -21.68
N SER A 20 48.01 14.56 -20.57
CA SER A 20 48.00 13.88 -19.26
C SER A 20 49.42 13.49 -18.80
N GLU A 21 50.43 14.24 -19.23
CA GLU A 21 51.85 13.98 -18.93
C GLU A 21 52.30 14.60 -17.61
N ILE A 22 51.44 15.42 -16.98
CA ILE A 22 51.79 16.13 -15.75
C ILE A 22 51.90 15.16 -14.58
N SER A 23 53.13 15.01 -14.09
CA SER A 23 53.41 14.34 -12.84
C SER A 23 52.89 15.16 -11.66
N MET A 24 52.38 14.46 -10.65
CA MET A 24 52.00 15.02 -9.35
C MET A 24 53.08 15.88 -8.68
N SER A 25 54.36 15.62 -8.98
CA SER A 25 55.51 16.38 -8.50
C SER A 25 55.61 17.78 -9.09
N GLU A 26 55.03 18.07 -10.26
CA GLU A 26 55.08 19.40 -10.88
C GLU A 26 54.32 20.47 -10.10
N PHE A 27 53.40 20.05 -9.23
CA PHE A 27 52.66 20.96 -8.34
C PHE A 27 53.30 21.06 -6.94
N ALA A 28 54.40 20.35 -6.68
CA ALA A 28 55.20 20.50 -5.46
C ALA A 28 56.35 21.49 -5.71
N ALA A 29 56.24 22.68 -5.13
CA ALA A 29 57.35 23.61 -5.06
C ALA A 29 58.34 23.16 -3.97
N ASP A 30 59.65 23.20 -4.26
CA ASP A 30 60.72 22.90 -3.29
C ASP A 30 61.79 23.99 -3.38
N LEU A 31 61.87 24.83 -2.35
CA LEU A 31 62.81 25.97 -2.31
C LEU A 31 64.27 25.51 -2.32
N TYR A 32 64.58 24.40 -1.64
CA TYR A 32 65.93 23.86 -1.58
C TYR A 32 66.38 23.35 -2.94
N ALA A 33 65.51 22.62 -3.65
CA ALA A 33 65.79 22.16 -5.01
C ALA A 33 66.07 23.34 -5.96
N VAL A 34 65.32 24.45 -5.82
CA VAL A 34 65.53 25.68 -6.63
C VAL A 34 66.91 26.29 -6.35
N LYS A 35 67.31 26.43 -5.08
CA LYS A 35 68.64 26.95 -4.73
C LYS A 35 69.78 26.04 -5.21
N MET A 36 69.56 24.73 -5.16
CA MET A 36 70.58 23.73 -5.53
C MET A 36 70.73 23.50 -7.04
N GLY A 37 69.82 24.05 -7.86
CA GLY A 37 69.83 23.88 -9.32
C GLY A 37 69.17 22.58 -9.80
N ASN A 38 68.36 21.93 -8.95
CA ASN A 38 67.78 20.61 -9.19
C ASN A 38 66.24 20.63 -9.29
N ALA A 39 65.61 21.81 -9.26
CA ALA A 39 64.16 21.91 -9.39
C ALA A 39 63.72 21.75 -10.85
N LEU A 40 62.44 21.44 -11.04
CA LEU A 40 61.81 21.46 -12.36
C LEU A 40 61.95 22.84 -12.99
N GLU A 41 62.10 22.89 -14.31
CA GLU A 41 62.36 24.12 -15.08
C GLU A 41 61.35 25.24 -14.76
N VAL A 42 60.08 24.87 -14.54
CA VAL A 42 58.98 25.79 -14.20
C VAL A 42 59.16 26.53 -12.87
N TYR A 43 59.98 26.00 -11.96
CA TYR A 43 60.37 26.64 -10.69
C TYR A 43 61.82 27.14 -10.72
N GLN A 44 62.71 26.47 -11.45
CA GLN A 44 64.14 26.79 -11.51
C GLN A 44 64.42 28.06 -12.34
N ASN A 45 63.77 28.19 -13.50
CA ASN A 45 63.95 29.33 -14.39
C ASN A 45 63.07 30.52 -13.91
N PRO A 46 63.65 31.69 -13.60
CA PRO A 46 62.89 32.83 -13.08
C PRO A 46 61.80 33.34 -14.03
N GLU A 47 62.07 33.38 -15.33
CA GLU A 47 61.11 33.88 -16.33
C GLU A 47 59.91 32.95 -16.45
N SER A 48 60.15 31.65 -16.61
CA SER A 48 59.11 30.61 -16.63
C SER A 48 58.28 30.63 -15.34
N PHE A 49 58.93 30.82 -14.19
CA PHE A 49 58.27 30.90 -12.89
C PHE A 49 57.37 32.13 -12.77
N PHE A 50 57.86 33.33 -13.13
CA PHE A 50 57.08 34.57 -13.03
C PHE A 50 55.91 34.60 -14.01
N ASN A 51 56.05 34.03 -15.21
CA ASN A 51 54.97 33.91 -16.19
C ASN A 51 53.78 33.08 -15.68
N ARG A 52 54.04 32.12 -14.78
CA ARG A 52 53.05 31.24 -14.16
C ARG A 52 52.65 31.68 -12.74
N THR A 53 53.17 32.81 -12.27
CA THR A 53 52.88 33.34 -10.94
C THR A 53 51.87 34.47 -11.04
N PHE A 54 50.74 34.33 -10.33
CA PHE A 54 49.78 35.41 -10.18
C PHE A 54 50.13 36.28 -8.97
N PRO A 55 50.40 37.59 -9.14
CA PRO A 55 50.74 38.47 -8.02
C PRO A 55 49.47 38.85 -7.24
N THR A 56 49.08 38.04 -6.26
CA THR A 56 47.92 38.30 -5.38
C THR A 56 48.11 39.60 -4.59
N SER A 57 47.01 40.20 -4.14
CA SER A 57 47.05 41.43 -3.33
C SER A 57 47.91 41.27 -2.06
N ASN A 58 47.77 40.14 -1.36
CA ASN A 58 48.54 39.87 -0.15
C ASN A 58 50.01 39.58 -0.44
N MET A 59 50.33 38.84 -1.51
CA MET A 59 51.72 38.62 -1.90
C MET A 59 52.39 39.93 -2.33
N LYS A 60 51.69 40.84 -3.04
CA LYS A 60 52.23 42.17 -3.35
C LYS A 60 52.55 42.97 -2.09
N ARG A 61 51.68 42.93 -1.07
CA ARG A 61 51.93 43.59 0.21
C ARG A 61 53.14 43.03 0.94
N LEU A 62 53.25 41.70 0.99
CA LEU A 62 54.39 41.01 1.59
C LEU A 62 55.70 41.33 0.86
N VAL A 63 55.70 41.25 -0.47
CA VAL A 63 56.87 41.57 -1.30
C VAL A 63 57.28 43.04 -1.12
N LYS A 64 56.31 43.96 -1.01
CA LYS A 64 56.58 45.37 -0.70
C LYS A 64 57.33 45.53 0.62
N ASP A 65 56.86 44.90 1.70
CA ASP A 65 57.51 45.02 3.01
C ASP A 65 58.95 44.48 2.99
N VAL A 66 59.18 43.35 2.30
CA VAL A 66 60.52 42.79 2.12
C VAL A 66 61.41 43.69 1.27
N LEU A 67 60.93 44.18 0.13
CA LEU A 67 61.71 45.03 -0.76
C LEU A 67 62.06 46.37 -0.13
N LEU A 68 61.12 47.02 0.57
CA LEU A 68 61.40 48.24 1.32
C LEU A 68 62.48 48.00 2.38
N ARG A 69 62.40 46.88 3.11
CA ARG A 69 63.41 46.52 4.11
C ARG A 69 64.78 46.29 3.46
N LEU A 70 64.84 45.53 2.37
CA LEU A 70 66.10 45.27 1.67
C LEU A 70 66.71 46.55 1.05
N SER A 71 65.89 47.55 0.71
CA SER A 71 66.36 48.87 0.28
C SER A 71 66.86 49.77 1.42
N GLY A 72 66.68 49.36 2.68
CA GLY A 72 67.02 50.15 3.86
C GLY A 72 65.95 51.17 4.25
N GLU A 73 64.73 51.04 3.71
CA GLU A 73 63.57 51.87 4.04
C GLU A 73 62.72 51.25 5.15
N SER A 74 61.56 51.86 5.46
CA SER A 74 60.65 51.45 6.54
C SER A 74 59.86 50.17 6.23
N GLY A 75 60.54 49.10 5.83
CA GLY A 75 59.98 47.75 5.70
C GLY A 75 60.07 46.95 7.01
N LYS A 76 59.28 45.88 7.11
CA LYS A 76 59.28 45.00 8.29
C LYS A 76 60.48 44.05 8.24
N PRO A 77 61.23 43.88 9.33
CA PRO A 77 62.41 43.02 9.35
C PRO A 77 62.07 41.53 9.29
N ILE A 78 60.94 41.13 9.89
CA ILE A 78 60.57 39.73 10.04
C ILE A 78 59.11 39.55 9.66
N LEU A 79 58.84 38.57 8.80
CA LEU A 79 57.49 38.20 8.36
C LEU A 79 57.29 36.70 8.54
N THR A 80 56.10 36.31 8.96
CA THR A 80 55.72 34.89 9.09
C THR A 80 54.59 34.57 8.11
N LEU A 81 54.72 33.46 7.39
CA LEU A 81 53.72 32.97 6.45
C LEU A 81 52.80 31.96 7.11
N GLN A 82 51.50 32.24 7.14
CA GLN A 82 50.48 31.29 7.60
C GLN A 82 49.75 30.61 6.43
N VAL A 83 49.33 29.36 6.64
CA VAL A 83 48.57 28.59 5.64
C VAL A 83 47.07 28.84 5.82
N THR A 84 46.44 29.46 4.84
CA THR A 84 44.97 29.55 4.80
C THR A 84 44.33 28.65 3.76
N TYR A 85 44.68 28.79 2.48
CA TYR A 85 44.06 28.03 1.37
C TYR A 85 44.98 26.97 0.71
N GLY A 86 45.95 26.46 1.47
CA GLY A 86 46.71 25.23 1.20
C GLY A 86 47.47 25.24 -0.13
N GLY A 87 48.50 26.07 -0.14
CA GLY A 87 49.43 26.27 -1.24
C GLY A 87 49.78 27.75 -1.29
N GLY A 88 51.07 28.08 -1.38
CA GLY A 88 51.52 29.46 -1.50
C GLY A 88 52.72 29.82 -0.63
N LYS A 89 53.01 29.11 0.47
CA LYS A 89 54.17 29.40 1.34
C LYS A 89 55.49 29.25 0.58
N THR A 90 55.83 28.02 0.19
CA THR A 90 57.05 27.73 -0.57
C THR A 90 57.07 28.45 -1.92
N HIS A 91 55.91 28.62 -2.58
CA HIS A 91 55.81 29.43 -3.81
C HIS A 91 56.15 30.91 -3.56
N THR A 92 55.71 31.48 -2.43
CA THR A 92 56.06 32.86 -2.03
C THR A 92 57.54 32.96 -1.67
N LEU A 93 58.10 31.97 -0.97
CA LEU A 93 59.54 31.93 -0.69
C LEU A 93 60.36 31.86 -1.99
N ILE A 94 59.96 31.03 -2.96
CA ILE A 94 60.60 30.98 -4.30
C ILE A 94 60.42 32.30 -5.05
N THR A 95 59.26 32.95 -4.93
CA THR A 95 59.02 34.29 -5.51
C THR A 95 60.01 35.30 -4.95
N LEU A 96 60.19 35.33 -3.63
CA LEU A 96 61.15 36.21 -2.97
C LEU A 96 62.59 35.87 -3.35
N PHE A 97 62.94 34.58 -3.42
CA PHE A 97 64.25 34.09 -3.85
C PHE A 97 64.60 34.60 -5.26
N HIS A 98 63.73 34.35 -6.24
CA HIS A 98 63.94 34.78 -7.61
C HIS A 98 63.93 36.29 -7.75
N LEU A 99 63.07 36.99 -7.01
CA LEU A 99 63.01 38.46 -7.06
C LEU A 99 64.29 39.08 -6.47
N ALA A 100 64.78 38.56 -5.35
CA ALA A 100 65.98 39.06 -4.67
C ALA A 100 67.29 38.74 -5.44
N GLU A 101 67.43 37.53 -6.00
CA GLU A 101 68.64 37.16 -6.75
C GLU A 101 68.60 37.64 -8.21
N ASN A 102 67.44 37.55 -8.87
CA ASN A 102 67.32 37.70 -10.32
C ASN A 102 66.36 38.79 -10.77
N GLY A 103 65.57 39.40 -9.88
CA GLY A 103 64.51 40.34 -10.26
C GLY A 103 64.98 41.53 -11.10
N HIS A 104 66.20 42.02 -10.85
CA HIS A 104 66.82 43.10 -11.63
C HIS A 104 67.11 42.74 -13.09
N LYS A 105 67.19 41.45 -13.45
CA LYS A 105 67.42 40.97 -14.82
C LYS A 105 66.13 40.89 -15.65
N PHE A 106 64.97 40.92 -14.98
CA PHE A 106 63.65 40.77 -15.62
C PHE A 106 62.72 41.96 -15.33
N PRO A 107 63.18 43.22 -15.49
CA PRO A 107 62.37 44.39 -15.16
C PRO A 107 61.13 44.51 -16.06
N ASP A 108 61.13 43.87 -17.23
CA ASP A 108 60.03 43.94 -18.18
C ASP A 108 58.93 42.89 -17.99
N ASN A 109 59.20 41.85 -17.19
CA ASN A 109 58.22 40.81 -16.91
C ASN A 109 57.01 41.41 -16.16
N GLN A 110 55.79 41.10 -16.61
CA GLN A 110 54.57 41.69 -16.06
C GLN A 110 54.40 41.44 -14.56
N THR A 111 54.74 40.25 -14.07
CA THR A 111 54.63 39.88 -12.66
C THR A 111 55.65 40.66 -11.82
N VAL A 112 56.89 40.74 -12.29
CA VAL A 112 57.96 41.53 -11.64
C VAL A 112 57.59 43.01 -11.63
N LYS A 113 57.13 43.57 -12.75
CA LYS A 113 56.59 44.95 -12.83
C LYS A 113 55.48 45.18 -11.83
N SER A 114 54.56 44.22 -11.66
CA SER A 114 53.48 44.37 -10.70
C SER A 114 53.98 44.45 -9.26
N PHE A 115 55.02 43.70 -8.88
CA PHE A 115 55.61 43.79 -7.55
C PHE A 115 56.37 45.10 -7.37
N TYR A 116 57.19 45.44 -8.37
CA TYR A 116 58.00 46.64 -8.40
C TYR A 116 57.14 47.91 -8.28
N ASN A 117 56.14 48.07 -9.17
CA ASN A 117 55.22 49.22 -9.17
C ASN A 117 54.43 49.33 -7.87
N TYR A 118 53.98 48.20 -7.31
CA TYR A 118 53.22 48.20 -6.06
C TYR A 118 54.10 48.58 -4.86
N SER A 119 55.38 48.21 -4.90
CA SER A 119 56.34 48.50 -3.82
C SER A 119 56.78 49.95 -3.79
N GLY A 120 56.79 50.63 -4.95
CA GLY A 120 57.19 52.04 -5.07
C GLY A 120 58.69 52.28 -4.97
N ILE A 121 59.51 51.22 -5.08
CA ILE A 121 60.98 51.31 -5.05
C ILE A 121 61.55 51.65 -6.43
N ASN A 122 62.72 52.28 -6.48
CA ASN A 122 63.38 52.70 -7.73
C ASN A 122 64.26 51.63 -8.40
N SER A 123 64.66 50.60 -7.65
CA SER A 123 65.45 49.47 -8.15
C SER A 123 65.40 48.34 -7.14
N ILE A 124 65.31 47.09 -7.62
CA ILE A 124 65.41 45.92 -6.74
C ILE A 124 66.86 45.80 -6.23
N PRO A 125 67.10 45.83 -4.91
CA PRO A 125 68.45 45.78 -4.36
C PRO A 125 69.12 44.43 -4.61
N GLN A 126 70.42 44.45 -4.93
CA GLN A 126 71.20 43.21 -4.98
C GLN A 126 71.25 42.59 -3.59
N THR A 127 70.79 41.35 -3.49
CA THR A 127 70.54 40.71 -2.21
C THR A 127 71.22 39.35 -2.16
N ARG A 128 71.91 39.06 -1.05
CA ARG A 128 72.40 37.72 -0.73
C ARG A 128 71.28 36.97 -0.02
N VAL A 129 70.83 35.87 -0.64
CA VAL A 129 69.73 35.05 -0.12
C VAL A 129 70.27 33.79 0.53
N ALA A 130 70.08 33.67 1.84
CA ALA A 130 70.32 32.46 2.60
C ALA A 130 68.99 31.72 2.82
N ILE A 131 68.98 30.41 2.63
CA ILE A 131 67.81 29.57 2.88
C ILE A 131 68.09 28.57 4.00
N LEU A 132 67.10 28.34 4.86
CA LEU A 132 67.12 27.32 5.91
C LEU A 132 65.88 26.42 5.72
N PRO A 133 65.96 25.42 4.82
CA PRO A 133 64.89 24.45 4.59
C PRO A 133 64.99 23.32 5.62
N PHE A 134 64.31 23.49 6.74
CA PHE A 134 64.41 22.59 7.89
C PHE A 134 63.79 21.20 7.64
N ASP A 135 62.93 21.05 6.63
CA ASP A 135 62.44 19.75 6.15
C ASP A 135 63.54 18.91 5.48
N LYS A 136 64.59 19.55 4.94
CA LYS A 136 65.76 18.89 4.32
C LYS A 136 66.95 18.76 5.25
N PHE A 137 66.86 19.30 6.46
CA PHE A 137 67.95 19.35 7.41
C PHE A 137 68.02 18.03 8.17
N ASP A 138 69.01 17.19 7.86
CA ASP A 138 69.20 15.92 8.55
C ASP A 138 69.87 16.14 9.91
N TYR A 139 69.37 15.48 10.96
CA TYR A 139 69.88 15.63 12.31
C TYR A 139 71.34 15.16 12.46
N HIS A 140 71.75 14.10 11.74
CA HIS A 140 73.08 13.51 11.84
C HIS A 140 74.05 14.03 10.78
N LYS A 141 73.58 14.16 9.54
CA LYS A 141 74.39 14.55 8.38
C LYS A 141 74.43 16.06 8.17
N GLY A 142 73.47 16.80 8.70
CA GLY A 142 73.34 18.24 8.46
C GLY A 142 72.69 18.58 7.12
N LEU A 143 73.00 19.76 6.60
CA LEU A 143 72.47 20.30 5.35
C LEU A 143 73.60 20.69 4.39
N THR A 144 73.52 20.23 3.15
CA THR A 144 74.40 20.72 2.08
C THR A 144 73.92 22.09 1.61
N VAL A 145 74.81 23.09 1.59
CA VAL A 145 74.51 24.46 1.17
C VAL A 145 75.54 24.95 0.16
N ILE A 146 75.20 26.02 -0.56
CA ILE A 146 76.05 26.65 -1.57
C ILE A 146 76.55 28.00 -1.02
N SER A 147 77.86 28.22 -1.09
CA SER A 147 78.49 29.50 -0.75
C SER A 147 78.16 30.59 -1.78
N PRO A 148 78.45 31.87 -1.49
CA PRO A 148 78.30 32.93 -2.49
C PRO A 148 79.11 32.72 -3.78
N ASP A 149 80.21 31.97 -3.70
CA ASP A 149 81.09 31.66 -4.83
C ASP A 149 80.69 30.39 -5.58
N GLY A 150 79.60 29.73 -5.17
CA GLY A 150 79.06 28.53 -5.82
C GLY A 150 79.59 27.20 -5.28
N ASN A 151 80.47 27.21 -4.27
CA ASN A 151 81.02 25.98 -3.68
C ASN A 151 79.99 25.32 -2.75
N LYS A 152 79.93 23.98 -2.79
CA LYS A 152 79.04 23.19 -1.94
C LYS A 152 79.77 22.70 -0.69
N THR A 153 79.13 22.78 0.46
CA THR A 153 79.63 22.19 1.73
C THR A 153 78.45 21.74 2.58
N THR A 154 78.67 20.72 3.40
CA THR A 154 77.67 20.22 4.36
C THR A 154 77.93 20.80 5.74
N CYS A 155 76.94 21.53 6.26
CA CYS A 155 76.97 22.12 7.61
C CYS A 155 76.09 21.29 8.55
N LYS A 156 76.61 20.94 9.72
CA LYS A 156 75.93 20.19 10.80
C LYS A 156 74.83 20.99 11.47
N THR A 157 74.94 22.32 11.54
CA THR A 157 73.97 23.16 12.28
C THR A 157 73.30 24.23 11.41
N PRO A 158 72.11 24.73 11.81
CA PRO A 158 71.43 25.81 11.09
C PRO A 158 72.23 27.12 11.03
N TRP A 159 72.97 27.46 12.08
CA TRP A 159 73.84 28.64 12.07
C TRP A 159 75.08 28.42 11.21
N GLY A 160 75.64 27.20 11.16
CA GLY A 160 76.64 26.77 10.18
C GLY A 160 76.20 27.03 8.75
N ALA A 161 75.04 26.49 8.40
CA ALA A 161 74.42 26.65 7.09
C ALA A 161 74.15 28.12 6.74
N PHE A 162 73.71 28.92 7.72
CA PHE A 162 73.51 30.36 7.55
C PHE A 162 74.84 31.10 7.29
N ALA A 163 75.86 30.85 8.11
CA ALA A 163 77.16 31.52 7.98
C ALA A 163 77.86 31.20 6.66
N TYR A 164 77.82 29.93 6.23
CA TYR A 164 78.43 29.51 4.96
C TYR A 164 77.73 30.13 3.75
N GLN A 165 76.39 30.26 3.78
CA GLN A 165 75.64 30.93 2.70
C GLN A 165 75.90 32.44 2.64
N LEU A 166 76.24 33.08 3.76
CA LEU A 166 76.55 34.52 3.79
C LEU A 166 78.01 34.84 3.48
N GLY A 167 78.96 34.07 4.00
CA GLY A 167 80.40 34.38 3.96
C GLY A 167 81.30 33.26 3.45
N GLY A 168 80.74 32.15 2.93
CA GLY A 168 81.51 31.00 2.47
C GLY A 168 82.38 30.39 3.57
N GLU A 169 83.59 29.96 3.23
CA GLU A 169 84.54 29.40 4.19
C GLU A 169 84.90 30.37 5.32
N LYS A 170 85.00 31.68 5.03
CA LYS A 170 85.28 32.70 6.05
C LYS A 170 84.17 32.80 7.08
N GLY A 171 82.91 32.72 6.63
CA GLY A 171 81.74 32.72 7.51
C GLY A 171 81.71 31.47 8.39
N LEU A 172 81.97 30.29 7.81
CA LEU A 172 81.99 29.03 8.56
C LEU A 172 83.16 28.96 9.56
N GLU A 173 84.35 29.45 9.20
CA GLU A 173 85.49 29.51 10.11
C GLU A 173 85.21 30.46 11.29
N TYR A 174 84.56 31.60 11.03
CA TYR A 174 84.18 32.57 12.08
C TYR A 174 83.31 31.96 13.18
N ILE A 175 82.51 30.94 12.85
CA ILE A 175 81.65 30.23 13.80
C ILE A 175 82.05 28.76 14.00
N ARG A 176 83.29 28.36 13.68
CA ARG A 176 83.73 26.96 13.70
C ARG A 176 83.49 26.29 15.05
N GLU A 177 83.80 26.99 16.14
CA GLU A 177 83.59 26.45 17.49
C GLU A 177 82.10 26.24 17.81
N HIS A 178 81.23 27.16 17.36
CA HIS A 178 79.76 27.04 17.49
C HIS A 178 79.22 25.84 16.70
N GLU A 179 79.76 25.61 15.50
CA GLU A 179 79.42 24.49 14.63
C GLU A 179 79.87 23.14 15.22
N GLU A 180 81.11 23.05 15.70
CA GLU A 180 81.69 21.82 16.27
C GLU A 180 81.02 21.42 17.59
N LYS A 181 80.69 22.38 18.45
CA LYS A 181 80.13 22.13 19.79
C LYS A 181 78.60 22.11 19.83
N TYR A 182 77.92 22.36 18.71
CA TYR A 182 76.46 22.54 18.66
C TYR A 182 75.97 23.62 19.65
N THR A 183 76.66 24.76 19.71
CA THR A 183 76.29 25.90 20.58
C THR A 183 75.88 27.10 19.73
N PRO A 184 74.71 27.72 19.98
CA PRO A 184 74.19 28.74 19.10
C PRO A 184 75.01 30.04 19.25
N PRO A 185 75.32 30.75 18.15
CA PRO A 185 75.99 32.03 18.23
C PRO A 185 75.09 33.09 18.88
N ALA A 186 75.67 33.98 19.67
CA ALA A 186 74.97 35.13 20.24
C ALA A 186 74.67 36.19 19.17
N GLN A 187 73.75 37.11 19.47
CA GLN A 187 73.30 38.16 18.54
C GLN A 187 74.45 38.91 17.84
N PRO A 188 75.52 39.42 18.51
CA PRO A 188 76.59 40.15 17.83
C PRO A 188 77.36 39.34 16.79
N VAL A 189 77.49 38.03 17.01
CA VAL A 189 78.16 37.11 16.07
C VAL A 189 77.32 36.95 14.81
N ILE A 190 76.00 36.82 14.95
CA ILE A 190 75.06 36.75 13.82
C ILE A 190 75.03 38.09 13.06
N GLU A 191 75.06 39.21 13.77
CA GLU A 191 75.14 40.55 13.17
C GLU A 191 76.39 40.74 12.32
N GLU A 192 77.54 40.24 12.77
CA GLU A 192 78.80 40.29 12.00
C GLU A 192 78.72 39.44 10.72
N LEU A 193 78.08 38.27 10.77
CA LEU A 193 77.83 37.45 9.57
C LEU A 193 76.96 38.17 8.53
N ILE A 194 75.94 38.92 8.99
CA ILE A 194 75.12 39.78 8.12
C ILE A 194 75.98 40.92 7.55
N GLU A 195 76.83 41.54 8.37
CA GLU A 195 77.71 42.64 7.98
C GLU A 195 78.71 42.24 6.88
N MET A 196 79.15 40.98 6.84
CA MET A 196 80.00 40.47 5.75
C MET A 196 79.36 40.67 4.37
N SER A 197 78.04 40.51 4.27
CA SER A 197 77.30 40.74 3.01
C SER A 197 77.15 42.24 2.70
N PHE A 198 76.96 43.06 3.73
CA PHE A 198 76.85 44.52 3.59
C PHE A 198 78.15 45.16 3.09
N ARG A 199 79.31 44.61 3.47
CA ARG A 199 80.63 45.04 2.94
C ARG A 199 80.76 44.85 1.42
N GLU A 200 79.99 43.93 0.84
CA GLU A 200 79.88 43.74 -0.61
C GLU A 200 78.74 44.56 -1.24
N ASN A 201 78.14 45.51 -0.50
CA ASN A 201 76.98 46.30 -0.90
C ASN A 201 75.74 45.44 -1.28
N LYS A 202 75.59 44.28 -0.64
CA LYS A 202 74.43 43.39 -0.82
C LYS A 202 73.57 43.37 0.42
N SER A 203 72.26 43.50 0.25
CA SER A 203 71.29 43.29 1.33
C SER A 203 71.19 41.81 1.70
N VAL A 204 70.57 41.46 2.83
CA VAL A 204 70.44 40.05 3.26
C VAL A 204 68.98 39.65 3.37
N LEU A 205 68.61 38.58 2.68
CA LEU A 205 67.30 37.95 2.82
C LEU A 205 67.48 36.53 3.36
N LEU A 206 66.85 36.24 4.48
CA LEU A 206 66.80 34.91 5.07
C LEU A 206 65.42 34.29 4.85
N LEU A 207 65.38 33.14 4.17
CA LEU A 207 64.17 32.36 3.96
C LEU A 207 64.21 31.12 4.83
N VAL A 208 63.34 31.04 5.83
CA VAL A 208 63.23 29.90 6.74
C VAL A 208 62.01 29.08 6.34
N ASP A 209 62.22 27.82 5.95
CA ASP A 209 61.12 26.92 5.57
C ASP A 209 61.00 25.77 6.57
N GLU A 210 59.78 25.52 7.06
CA GLU A 210 59.37 24.37 7.87
C GLU A 210 60.19 24.16 9.16
N ALA A 211 60.46 25.25 9.89
CA ALA A 211 61.35 25.26 11.06
C ALA A 211 61.02 24.22 12.14
N VAL A 212 59.74 23.89 12.33
CA VAL A 212 59.29 22.95 13.36
C VAL A 212 59.76 21.52 13.11
N ILE A 213 59.91 21.07 11.85
CA ILE A 213 60.22 19.67 11.51
C ILE A 213 61.58 19.25 12.07
N TYR A 214 62.63 20.04 11.79
CA TYR A 214 63.96 19.80 12.33
C TYR A 214 63.99 19.98 13.84
N CYS A 215 63.35 21.03 14.36
CA CYS A 215 63.36 21.30 15.80
C CYS A 215 62.73 20.15 16.58
N ARG A 216 61.58 19.62 16.13
CA ARG A 216 60.96 18.42 16.70
C ARG A 216 61.92 17.23 16.66
N THR A 217 62.55 16.98 15.51
CA THR A 217 63.48 15.86 15.34
C THR A 217 64.69 15.98 16.27
N ALA A 218 65.24 17.18 16.42
CA ALA A 218 66.34 17.47 17.33
C ALA A 218 65.94 17.25 18.79
N VAL A 219 64.75 17.71 19.21
CA VAL A 219 64.22 17.57 20.58
C VAL A 219 63.87 16.12 20.90
N ASN A 220 63.35 15.35 19.94
CA ASN A 220 63.08 13.93 20.12
C ASN A 220 64.37 13.10 20.31
N ASN A 221 65.50 13.56 19.75
CA ASN A 221 66.80 12.93 19.96
C ASN A 221 67.49 13.42 21.26
N ASP A 222 67.34 14.70 21.60
CA ASP A 222 67.88 15.29 22.82
C ASP A 222 67.00 16.47 23.27
N ALA A 223 66.29 16.27 24.39
CA ALA A 223 65.35 17.26 24.92
C ALA A 223 66.01 18.60 25.26
N ASN A 224 67.31 18.62 25.59
CA ASN A 224 68.04 19.85 25.92
C ASN A 224 68.21 20.77 24.70
N LYS A 225 68.12 20.23 23.47
CA LYS A 225 68.24 21.01 22.23
C LYS A 225 67.10 21.99 22.03
N LEU A 226 65.97 21.84 22.74
CA LEU A 226 64.90 22.84 22.70
C LEU A 226 65.41 24.21 23.17
N GLY A 227 66.21 24.23 24.25
CA GLY A 227 66.82 25.47 24.76
C GLY A 227 67.80 26.07 23.75
N THR A 228 68.71 25.25 23.23
CA THR A 228 69.70 25.64 22.20
C THR A 228 69.04 26.27 20.97
N LEU A 229 67.96 25.66 20.45
CA LEU A 229 67.26 26.14 19.27
C LEU A 229 66.44 27.41 19.57
N LYS A 230 65.83 27.51 20.76
CA LYS A 230 65.20 28.75 21.22
C LYS A 230 66.19 29.91 21.24
N ASP A 231 67.36 29.69 21.84
CA ASP A 231 68.40 30.71 21.95
C ASP A 231 68.89 31.14 20.57
N PHE A 232 69.08 30.20 19.63
CA PHE A 232 69.41 30.51 18.25
C PHE A 232 68.35 31.38 17.57
N PHE A 233 67.08 30.98 17.56
CA PHE A 233 66.02 31.75 16.90
C PHE A 233 65.81 33.11 17.56
N GLN A 234 65.99 33.21 18.88
CA GLN A 234 65.94 34.48 19.58
C GLN A 234 67.08 35.41 19.17
N ALA A 235 68.32 34.92 19.16
CA ALA A 235 69.48 35.71 18.70
C ALA A 235 69.37 36.09 17.22
N LEU A 236 68.90 35.17 16.38
CA LEU A 236 68.71 35.37 14.94
C LEU A 236 67.65 36.44 14.65
N THR A 237 66.47 36.35 15.28
CA THR A 237 65.40 37.34 15.10
C THR A 237 65.84 38.74 15.56
N GLN A 238 66.56 38.84 16.68
CA GLN A 238 67.12 40.11 17.16
C GLN A 238 68.17 40.70 16.20
N ALA A 239 69.10 39.88 15.70
CA ALA A 239 70.14 40.32 14.78
C ALA A 239 69.55 40.84 13.44
N VAL A 240 68.57 40.13 12.87
CA VAL A 240 67.89 40.56 11.64
C VAL A 240 67.10 41.86 11.87
N ALA A 241 66.42 41.99 13.01
CA ALA A 241 65.67 43.21 13.35
C ALA A 241 66.59 44.44 13.52
N ALA A 242 67.78 44.25 14.11
CA ALA A 242 68.76 45.31 14.34
C ALA A 242 69.40 45.86 13.04
N LYS A 243 69.47 45.05 11.97
CA LYS A 243 70.19 45.41 10.73
C LYS A 243 69.22 45.92 9.65
N PRO A 244 69.29 47.21 9.22
CA PRO A 244 68.27 47.86 8.40
C PRO A 244 68.10 47.30 6.98
N LYS A 245 69.13 46.65 6.41
CA LYS A 245 69.10 45.99 5.09
C LYS A 245 68.97 44.47 5.17
N ALA A 246 68.53 43.95 6.31
CA ALA A 246 68.27 42.54 6.53
C ALA A 246 66.76 42.27 6.70
N ALA A 247 66.26 41.24 6.03
CA ALA A 247 64.89 40.77 6.14
C ALA A 247 64.86 39.24 6.33
N MET A 248 63.89 38.75 7.08
CA MET A 248 63.62 37.32 7.25
C MET A 248 62.15 37.00 6.97
N VAL A 249 61.91 35.96 6.18
CA VAL A 249 60.57 35.42 5.95
C VAL A 249 60.58 33.96 6.36
N SER A 250 59.71 33.60 7.32
CA SER A 250 59.66 32.26 7.88
C SER A 250 58.32 31.56 7.69
N THR A 251 58.36 30.24 7.53
CA THR A 251 57.20 29.35 7.65
C THR A 251 57.38 28.51 8.92
N LEU A 252 56.43 28.63 9.86
CA LEU A 252 56.51 27.94 11.16
C LEU A 252 55.65 26.66 11.21
N ILE A 253 54.76 26.46 10.23
CA ILE A 253 53.71 25.44 10.30
C ILE A 253 54.21 24.11 9.77
N ALA A 254 54.43 23.13 10.67
CA ALA A 254 54.13 21.73 10.37
C ALA A 254 52.60 21.63 10.19
N SER A 255 52.12 20.99 9.13
CA SER A 255 50.68 20.86 8.84
C SER A 255 49.89 20.50 10.11
N GLN A 256 48.68 21.06 10.30
CA GLN A 256 47.81 20.74 11.46
C GLN A 256 47.55 19.22 11.66
N VAL A 257 47.90 18.39 10.68
CA VAL A 257 47.79 16.93 10.67
C VAL A 257 49.01 16.24 11.28
N GLU A 258 50.18 16.89 11.33
CA GLU A 258 51.43 16.33 11.89
C GLU A 258 51.68 16.70 13.36
N ALA A 259 50.87 17.61 13.92
CA ALA A 259 50.92 18.06 15.31
C ALA A 259 50.07 17.20 16.27
N VAL A 260 49.97 15.89 16.02
CA VAL A 260 49.38 14.93 16.98
C VAL A 260 50.39 14.57 18.08
N ASP A 261 51.68 14.86 17.87
CA ASP A 261 52.75 14.64 18.85
C ASP A 261 52.91 15.83 19.82
N SER A 262 52.88 15.52 21.12
CA SER A 262 53.07 16.47 22.22
C SER A 262 54.39 17.27 22.14
N THR A 263 55.46 16.70 21.55
CA THR A 263 56.73 17.42 21.35
C THR A 263 56.61 18.46 20.25
N GLY A 264 55.91 18.14 19.16
CA GLY A 264 55.68 19.07 18.04
C GLY A 264 54.92 20.32 18.48
N ILE A 265 53.88 20.15 19.31
CA ILE A 265 53.09 21.25 19.88
C ILE A 265 53.99 22.17 20.73
N LYS A 266 54.78 21.59 21.64
CA LYS A 266 55.70 22.36 22.51
C LYS A 266 56.74 23.16 21.71
N VAL A 267 57.28 22.56 20.64
CA VAL A 267 58.23 23.22 19.74
C VAL A 267 57.56 24.36 18.98
N LEU A 268 56.35 24.14 18.45
CA LEU A 268 55.60 25.16 17.73
C LEU A 268 55.29 26.37 18.64
N GLU A 269 54.69 26.15 19.81
CA GLU A 269 54.39 27.20 20.78
C GLU A 269 55.64 28.01 21.15
N SER A 270 56.75 27.32 21.33
CA SER A 270 58.05 27.92 21.65
C SER A 270 58.57 28.83 20.54
N LEU A 271 58.49 28.40 19.28
CA LEU A 271 58.91 29.20 18.15
C LEU A 271 57.93 30.36 17.90
N GLU A 272 56.62 30.12 17.99
CA GLU A 272 55.61 31.17 17.86
C GLU A 272 55.82 32.30 18.86
N GLN A 273 56.12 32.00 20.13
CA GLN A 273 56.45 33.03 21.14
C GLN A 273 57.66 33.89 20.76
N ILE A 274 58.67 33.32 20.11
CA ILE A 274 59.87 34.06 19.67
C ILE A 274 59.52 34.94 18.46
N PHE A 275 58.85 34.37 17.46
CA PHE A 275 58.54 35.07 16.21
C PHE A 275 57.44 36.13 16.39
N GLN A 276 56.41 35.91 17.22
CA GLN A 276 55.33 36.88 17.46
C GLN A 276 55.83 38.22 18.03
N ARG A 277 57.00 38.26 18.69
CA ARG A 277 57.58 39.49 19.21
C ARG A 277 58.02 40.46 18.11
N PHE A 278 58.37 39.95 16.93
CA PHE A 278 58.98 40.75 15.85
C PHE A 278 58.30 40.58 14.50
N ALA A 279 57.46 39.55 14.33
CA ALA A 279 56.90 39.16 13.04
C ALA A 279 55.44 39.57 12.89
N GLU A 280 55.11 40.07 11.70
CA GLU A 280 53.73 40.16 11.26
C GLU A 280 53.33 38.90 10.51
N SER A 281 52.13 38.39 10.78
CA SER A 281 51.58 37.25 10.08
C SER A 281 50.90 37.68 8.79
N GLN A 282 51.22 36.98 7.69
CA GLN A 282 50.69 37.28 6.36
C GLN A 282 50.18 36.00 5.70
N GLU A 283 49.02 36.13 5.07
CA GLU A 283 48.37 35.07 4.31
C GLU A 283 48.55 35.35 2.81
N PRO A 284 49.47 34.66 2.11
CA PRO A 284 49.85 35.07 0.75
C PRO A 284 48.73 34.89 -0.30
N VAL A 285 47.73 34.05 -0.04
CA VAL A 285 46.67 33.71 -1.00
C VAL A 285 45.32 33.74 -0.28
N SER A 286 44.36 34.50 -0.82
CA SER A 286 42.97 34.53 -0.37
C SER A 286 42.08 33.60 -1.22
N LYS A 287 40.82 33.39 -0.81
CA LYS A 287 39.85 32.59 -1.59
C LYS A 287 39.58 33.18 -2.97
N ASP A 288 39.52 34.51 -3.04
CA ASP A 288 39.19 35.25 -4.26
C ASP A 288 40.34 35.23 -5.29
N ASP A 289 41.56 34.89 -4.86
CA ASP A 289 42.72 34.72 -5.75
C ASP A 289 42.76 33.36 -6.45
N VAL A 290 42.02 32.35 -5.94
CA VAL A 290 42.09 30.98 -6.45
C VAL A 290 41.74 30.88 -7.95
N PRO A 291 40.68 31.52 -8.47
CA PRO A 291 40.36 31.45 -9.91
C PRO A 291 41.49 31.97 -10.80
N GLU A 292 42.19 33.02 -10.38
CA GLU A 292 43.36 33.58 -11.09
C GLU A 292 44.54 32.61 -11.12
N ILE A 293 44.82 32.01 -9.96
CA ILE A 293 45.88 31.01 -9.83
C ILE A 293 45.59 29.82 -10.73
N LEU A 294 44.35 29.32 -10.72
CA LEU A 294 43.91 28.25 -11.59
C LEU A 294 44.04 28.64 -13.07
N ARG A 295 43.64 29.86 -13.47
CA ARG A 295 43.78 30.33 -14.86
C ARG A 295 45.24 30.32 -15.32
N ARG A 296 46.15 30.89 -14.53
CA ARG A 296 47.60 30.93 -14.85
C ARG A 296 48.26 29.55 -14.87
N ARG A 297 47.73 28.60 -14.09
CA ARG A 297 48.29 27.25 -13.98
C ARG A 297 47.67 26.27 -14.97
N LEU A 298 46.43 26.45 -15.40
CA LEU A 298 45.72 25.48 -16.25
C LEU A 298 45.66 25.88 -17.74
N PHE A 299 45.82 27.16 -18.06
CA PHE A 299 45.69 27.68 -19.42
C PHE A 299 46.96 28.40 -19.88
N GLU A 300 47.26 28.30 -21.18
CA GLU A 300 48.28 29.12 -21.85
C GLU A 300 47.73 30.51 -22.15
N LYS A 301 46.48 30.56 -22.59
CA LYS A 301 45.74 31.79 -22.90
C LYS A 301 44.29 31.63 -22.49
N THR A 302 43.75 32.63 -21.80
CA THR A 302 42.33 32.73 -21.49
C THR A 302 41.72 33.92 -22.20
N GLU A 303 40.44 33.81 -22.54
CA GLU A 303 39.68 34.93 -23.07
C GLU A 303 39.57 36.04 -22.01
N ASP A 304 39.53 37.31 -22.43
CA ASP A 304 39.36 38.40 -21.48
C ASP A 304 37.96 38.28 -20.83
N ARG A 305 37.91 38.33 -19.50
CA ARG A 305 36.64 38.29 -18.76
C ARG A 305 35.74 39.45 -19.14
N ASN A 306 36.31 40.56 -19.62
CA ASN A 306 35.57 41.73 -20.09
C ASN A 306 35.24 41.70 -21.59
N SER A 307 35.55 40.63 -22.32
CA SER A 307 35.19 40.53 -23.73
C SER A 307 33.67 40.43 -23.92
N ASP A 308 33.22 40.78 -25.13
CA ASP A 308 31.81 40.66 -25.51
C ASP A 308 31.37 39.18 -25.49
N GLU A 309 32.26 38.24 -25.86
CA GLU A 309 31.97 36.80 -25.80
C GLU A 309 31.64 36.34 -24.38
N VAL A 310 32.48 36.68 -23.40
CA VAL A 310 32.28 36.26 -22.00
C VAL A 310 31.06 36.96 -21.41
N THR A 311 30.88 38.25 -21.69
CA THR A 311 29.70 39.03 -21.26
C THR A 311 28.40 38.39 -21.74
N ASN A 312 28.31 38.04 -23.03
CA ASN A 312 27.15 37.35 -23.60
C ASN A 312 26.88 35.97 -22.97
N ILE A 313 27.93 35.22 -22.62
CA ILE A 313 27.79 33.92 -21.94
C ILE A 313 27.18 34.13 -20.54
N VAL A 314 27.70 35.09 -19.78
CA VAL A 314 27.24 35.40 -18.44
C VAL A 314 25.80 35.92 -18.45
N ASP A 315 25.47 36.86 -19.34
CA ASP A 315 24.11 37.41 -19.50
C ASP A 315 23.08 36.31 -19.77
N SER A 316 23.43 35.38 -20.66
CA SER A 316 22.57 34.26 -21.04
C SER A 316 22.32 33.30 -19.86
N LEU A 317 23.35 33.03 -19.04
CA LEU A 317 23.22 32.18 -17.86
C LEU A 317 22.43 32.86 -16.74
N VAL A 318 22.69 34.15 -16.48
CA VAL A 318 21.92 34.95 -15.51
C VAL A 318 20.45 35.04 -15.91
N GLY A 319 20.15 35.21 -17.20
CA GLY A 319 18.78 35.17 -17.71
C GLY A 319 18.08 33.83 -17.48
N THR A 320 18.80 32.70 -17.38
CA THR A 320 18.23 31.42 -16.96
C THR A 320 18.05 31.34 -15.45
N TYR A 321 19.03 31.81 -14.68
CA TYR A 321 18.94 31.87 -13.22
C TYR A 321 17.70 32.66 -12.76
N ASP A 322 17.42 33.79 -13.42
CA ASP A 322 16.26 34.64 -13.15
C ASP A 322 14.92 33.95 -13.43
N LYS A 323 14.88 32.84 -14.17
CA LYS A 323 13.67 32.04 -14.40
C LYS A 323 13.39 31.05 -13.27
N PHE A 324 14.32 30.85 -12.35
CA PHE A 324 14.25 29.87 -11.29
C PHE A 324 13.91 30.51 -9.94
N ASP A 325 12.67 30.34 -9.48
CA ASP A 325 12.19 30.95 -8.22
C ASP A 325 13.00 30.52 -7.00
N GLU A 326 13.47 29.27 -6.98
CA GLU A 326 14.34 28.73 -5.94
C GLU A 326 15.68 29.49 -5.83
N LEU A 327 16.17 30.07 -6.93
CA LEU A 327 17.41 30.85 -6.96
C LEU A 327 17.20 32.35 -6.75
N ARG A 328 15.99 32.87 -7.01
CA ARG A 328 15.68 34.31 -6.84
C ARG A 328 15.84 34.80 -5.39
N LYS A 329 15.65 33.93 -4.39
CA LYS A 329 15.72 34.32 -2.97
C LYS A 329 17.14 34.55 -2.47
N ASP A 330 18.13 33.89 -3.07
CA ASP A 330 19.54 33.95 -2.65
C ASP A 330 20.36 34.97 -3.46
N GLN A 331 19.79 35.53 -4.53
CA GLN A 331 20.49 36.42 -5.44
C GLN A 331 20.29 37.91 -5.11
N LYS A 332 21.36 38.55 -4.63
CA LYS A 332 21.52 40.00 -4.72
C LYS A 332 22.04 40.40 -6.10
N GLY A 333 21.27 40.14 -7.17
CA GLY A 333 21.49 40.57 -8.57
C GLY A 333 22.96 40.74 -9.02
N ASN A 334 23.50 41.96 -8.89
CA ASN A 334 24.87 42.33 -9.31
C ASN A 334 25.97 41.44 -8.72
N THR A 335 25.79 40.86 -7.52
CA THR A 335 26.84 40.00 -6.92
C THR A 335 27.02 38.68 -7.65
N SER A 336 25.95 38.11 -8.20
CA SER A 336 26.02 36.82 -8.92
C SER A 336 26.62 36.99 -10.31
N TYR A 337 26.26 38.08 -10.99
CA TYR A 337 26.82 38.47 -12.27
C TYR A 337 28.34 38.64 -12.21
N ASN A 338 28.83 39.46 -11.25
CA ASN A 338 30.26 39.67 -11.07
C ASN A 338 30.99 38.38 -10.70
N LYS A 339 30.41 37.54 -9.83
CA LYS A 339 30.99 36.23 -9.50
C LYS A 339 31.18 35.34 -10.74
N LEU A 340 30.18 35.23 -11.61
CA LEU A 340 30.30 34.45 -12.85
C LEU A 340 31.43 34.98 -13.73
N LYS A 341 31.52 36.30 -13.87
CA LYS A 341 32.55 36.97 -14.67
C LYS A 341 33.96 36.78 -14.09
N ASP A 342 34.13 36.98 -12.79
CA ASP A 342 35.42 36.91 -12.10
C ASP A 342 36.01 35.49 -12.09
N ASN A 343 35.14 34.48 -12.01
CA ASN A 343 35.50 33.07 -11.96
C ASN A 343 35.66 32.41 -13.34
N TYR A 344 35.21 33.04 -14.43
CA TYR A 344 35.33 32.48 -15.77
C TYR A 344 36.78 32.08 -16.09
N PRO A 345 37.03 30.87 -16.66
CA PRO A 345 36.06 29.91 -17.21
C PRO A 345 35.52 28.85 -16.23
N PHE A 346 35.74 29.00 -14.92
CA PHE A 346 35.27 28.04 -13.92
C PHE A 346 33.89 28.40 -13.40
N HIS A 347 33.01 27.41 -13.22
CA HIS A 347 31.72 27.64 -12.60
C HIS A 347 31.90 28.02 -11.11
N PRO A 348 31.34 29.14 -10.61
CA PRO A 348 31.56 29.60 -9.24
C PRO A 348 31.18 28.57 -8.18
N GLU A 349 30.07 27.85 -8.39
CA GLU A 349 29.60 26.86 -7.42
C GLU A 349 30.57 25.67 -7.31
N LEU A 350 31.22 25.26 -8.40
CA LEU A 350 32.23 24.20 -8.36
C LEU A 350 33.38 24.59 -7.42
N LEU A 351 33.89 25.81 -7.58
CA LEU A 351 34.97 26.33 -6.75
C LEU A 351 34.52 26.52 -5.30
N ASN A 352 33.30 27.02 -5.09
CA ASN A 352 32.70 27.20 -3.77
C ASN A 352 32.63 25.87 -3.00
N ILE A 353 32.18 24.78 -3.63
CA ILE A 353 32.13 23.45 -3.00
C ILE A 353 33.51 23.01 -2.54
N PHE A 354 34.52 23.12 -3.40
CA PHE A 354 35.89 22.74 -3.03
C PHE A 354 36.47 23.62 -1.92
N GLN A 355 36.15 24.91 -1.93
CA GLN A 355 36.68 25.86 -0.95
C GLN A 355 35.96 25.82 0.40
N ALA A 356 34.65 25.54 0.41
CA ALA A 356 33.80 25.62 1.59
C ALA A 356 33.55 24.27 2.26
N LYS A 357 33.55 23.16 1.50
CA LYS A 357 33.27 21.81 2.04
C LYS A 357 34.50 20.91 2.00
N TRP A 358 35.18 20.79 0.85
CA TRP A 358 36.28 19.83 0.70
C TRP A 358 37.55 20.21 1.47
N THR A 359 37.72 21.48 1.84
CA THR A 359 38.81 21.93 2.72
C THR A 359 38.76 21.32 4.13
N ASP A 360 37.60 20.78 4.54
CA ASP A 360 37.43 20.05 5.81
C ASP A 360 38.00 18.62 5.77
N LEU A 361 38.38 18.09 4.58
CA LEU A 361 38.94 16.75 4.44
C LEU A 361 40.47 16.73 4.71
N ASN A 362 40.90 15.89 5.65
CA ASN A 362 42.31 15.81 6.08
C ASN A 362 43.31 15.52 4.94
N LYS A 363 42.91 14.68 3.96
CA LYS A 363 43.76 14.33 2.80
C LYS A 363 43.63 15.32 1.63
N PHE A 364 42.70 16.27 1.69
CA PHE A 364 42.46 17.21 0.60
C PHE A 364 43.45 18.37 0.65
N GLN A 365 44.37 18.41 -0.29
CA GLN A 365 45.41 19.43 -0.38
C GLN A 365 44.89 20.76 -0.98
N LYS A 366 43.86 21.39 -0.39
CA LYS A 366 43.22 22.66 -0.80
C LYS A 366 43.48 23.08 -2.26
N THR A 367 44.35 24.07 -2.53
CA THR A 367 44.60 24.58 -3.90
C THR A 367 45.29 23.56 -4.81
N ARG A 368 46.21 22.73 -4.29
CA ARG A 368 46.91 21.70 -5.06
C ARG A 368 46.00 20.52 -5.43
N GLY A 369 45.14 20.09 -4.51
CA GLY A 369 44.13 19.07 -4.71
C GLY A 369 43.12 19.51 -5.77
N LEU A 370 42.67 20.77 -5.71
CA LEU A 370 41.80 21.37 -6.71
C LEU A 370 42.46 21.42 -8.09
N LEU A 371 43.70 21.92 -8.19
CA LEU A 371 44.48 21.94 -9.42
C LEU A 371 44.58 20.54 -10.04
N ARG A 372 44.90 19.53 -9.23
CA ARG A 372 44.98 18.13 -9.67
C ARG A 372 43.66 17.64 -10.26
N ILE A 373 42.57 17.83 -9.53
CA ILE A 373 41.24 17.36 -9.95
C ILE A 373 40.83 18.02 -11.27
N LEU A 374 40.97 19.35 -11.37
CA LEU A 374 40.58 20.08 -12.56
C LEU A 374 41.50 19.78 -13.75
N ALA A 375 42.82 19.70 -13.55
CA ALA A 375 43.74 19.34 -14.64
C ALA A 375 43.40 17.96 -15.22
N SER A 376 43.16 16.96 -14.37
CA SER A 376 42.77 15.62 -14.82
C SER A 376 41.39 15.60 -15.48
N ALA A 377 40.42 16.35 -14.96
CA ALA A 377 39.10 16.47 -15.58
C ALA A 377 39.18 17.12 -16.97
N MET A 378 39.95 18.21 -17.09
CA MET A 378 40.10 18.99 -18.31
C MET A 378 40.75 18.19 -19.45
N SER A 379 41.72 17.32 -19.16
CA SER A 379 42.42 16.53 -20.19
C SER A 379 41.48 15.62 -20.97
N PHE A 380 40.39 15.18 -20.33
CA PHE A 380 39.34 14.39 -20.96
C PHE A 380 38.19 15.29 -21.46
N ALA A 381 37.69 16.19 -20.63
CA ALA A 381 36.54 17.05 -20.93
C ALA A 381 36.73 17.94 -22.16
N SER A 382 37.95 18.39 -22.46
CA SER A 382 38.23 19.24 -23.63
C SER A 382 37.87 18.59 -24.97
N LYS A 383 37.63 17.27 -25.02
CA LYS A 383 37.30 16.52 -26.25
C LYS A 383 35.80 16.51 -26.57
N TYR A 384 34.92 16.73 -25.60
CA TYR A 384 33.46 16.56 -25.78
C TYR A 384 32.58 17.51 -24.95
N ASP A 385 33.12 18.19 -23.94
CA ASP A 385 32.34 19.08 -23.08
C ASP A 385 32.01 20.38 -23.80
N ASP A 386 30.79 20.48 -24.30
CA ASP A 386 30.23 21.63 -25.01
C ASP A 386 29.76 22.77 -24.09
N SER A 387 30.05 22.71 -22.78
CA SER A 387 29.70 23.76 -21.82
C SER A 387 30.53 25.03 -22.02
N SER A 388 29.95 26.18 -21.70
CA SER A 388 30.68 27.46 -21.65
C SER A 388 31.51 27.65 -20.38
N PHE A 389 31.23 26.88 -19.32
CA PHE A 389 31.99 26.87 -18.06
C PHE A 389 32.49 25.47 -17.74
N LEU A 390 33.65 25.38 -17.09
CA LEU A 390 34.10 24.16 -16.43
C LEU A 390 33.22 23.91 -15.18
N SER A 391 32.43 22.84 -15.21
CA SER A 391 31.31 22.60 -14.27
C SER A 391 31.24 21.11 -13.84
N ALA A 392 30.11 20.68 -13.25
CA ALA A 392 29.85 19.27 -12.96
C ALA A 392 29.95 18.40 -14.22
N LYS A 393 29.53 18.91 -15.38
CA LYS A 393 29.61 18.18 -16.65
C LYS A 393 31.04 17.81 -17.02
N SER A 394 32.00 18.70 -16.73
CA SER A 394 33.41 18.50 -17.01
C SER A 394 34.03 17.37 -16.17
N LEU A 395 33.34 16.92 -15.12
CA LEU A 395 33.74 15.77 -14.30
C LEU A 395 33.11 14.45 -14.77
N LEU A 396 32.19 14.46 -15.73
CA LEU A 396 31.59 13.24 -16.28
C LEU A 396 32.49 12.63 -17.34
N SER A 397 32.52 11.30 -17.45
CA SER A 397 33.13 10.60 -18.60
C SER A 397 32.10 10.37 -19.72
N ASN A 398 32.56 10.10 -20.94
CA ASN A 398 31.72 9.64 -22.05
C ASN A 398 31.41 8.13 -21.96
N ASP A 399 32.30 7.37 -21.33
CA ASP A 399 32.09 5.93 -21.12
C ASP A 399 31.32 5.68 -19.81
N ASN A 400 30.83 4.46 -19.59
CA ASN A 400 30.26 4.03 -18.29
C ASN A 400 31.30 3.96 -17.14
N GLN A 401 32.40 4.70 -17.25
CA GLN A 401 33.44 4.80 -16.24
C GLN A 401 33.44 6.19 -15.60
N LEU A 402 34.08 6.31 -14.44
CA LEU A 402 34.28 7.60 -13.79
C LEU A 402 35.44 8.35 -14.45
N SER A 403 35.37 9.68 -14.52
CA SER A 403 36.49 10.49 -15.02
C SER A 403 37.71 10.37 -14.12
N SER A 404 38.90 10.64 -14.67
CA SER A 404 40.15 10.75 -13.91
C SER A 404 40.04 11.80 -12.78
N GLY A 405 39.30 12.89 -13.00
CA GLY A 405 38.99 13.88 -11.98
C GLY A 405 38.23 13.29 -10.79
N ILE A 406 37.19 12.49 -11.04
CA ILE A 406 36.44 11.77 -9.98
C ILE A 406 37.33 10.73 -9.32
N MET A 407 38.12 9.96 -10.07
CA MET A 407 39.04 8.97 -9.49
C MET A 407 40.03 9.60 -8.51
N ASN A 408 40.63 10.75 -8.87
CA ASN A 408 41.49 11.53 -7.98
C ASN A 408 40.77 12.05 -6.74
N MET A 409 39.45 12.27 -6.81
CA MET A 409 38.62 12.63 -5.65
C MET A 409 38.37 11.42 -4.75
N LEU A 410 38.09 10.24 -5.32
CA LEU A 410 37.87 9.02 -4.55
C LEU A 410 39.11 8.59 -3.76
N GLU A 411 40.32 8.77 -4.30
CA GLU A 411 41.58 8.56 -3.58
C GLU A 411 41.73 9.39 -2.30
N ILE A 412 41.02 10.52 -2.21
CA ILE A 412 41.07 11.44 -1.05
C ILE A 412 40.13 10.96 0.06
N LEU A 413 39.06 10.24 -0.28
CA LEU A 413 37.96 9.91 0.63
C LEU A 413 38.18 8.63 1.45
N ASP A 414 39.22 7.83 1.17
CA ASP A 414 39.57 6.57 1.89
C ASP A 414 38.44 5.53 2.05
N GLU A 415 37.32 5.70 1.34
CA GLU A 415 36.13 4.88 1.51
C GLU A 415 35.99 3.89 0.36
N GLU A 416 36.12 2.61 0.69
CA GLU A 416 35.78 1.52 -0.20
C GLU A 416 34.28 1.63 -0.54
N ASN A 417 33.94 1.55 -1.84
CA ASN A 417 32.60 1.48 -2.43
C ASN A 417 32.05 2.75 -3.14
N TRP A 418 32.60 3.96 -2.97
CA TRP A 418 32.12 5.15 -3.71
C TRP A 418 32.15 4.98 -5.23
N ARG A 419 33.13 4.25 -5.76
CA ARG A 419 33.23 3.94 -7.18
C ARG A 419 31.97 3.24 -7.69
N ASN A 420 31.53 2.19 -6.99
CA ASN A 420 30.36 1.39 -7.39
C ASN A 420 29.07 2.18 -7.21
N ILE A 421 28.99 2.98 -6.14
CA ILE A 421 27.85 3.86 -5.87
C ILE A 421 27.66 4.86 -7.00
N LEU A 422 28.73 5.59 -7.37
CA LEU A 422 28.65 6.59 -8.44
C LEU A 422 28.33 5.97 -9.80
N ILE A 423 28.92 4.81 -10.15
CA ILE A 423 28.56 4.11 -11.39
C ILE A 423 27.08 3.74 -11.38
N SER A 424 26.59 3.14 -10.28
CA SER A 424 25.18 2.74 -10.15
C SER A 424 24.22 3.93 -10.19
N GLU A 425 24.57 5.08 -9.62
CA GLU A 425 23.72 6.28 -9.64
C GLU A 425 23.79 7.00 -11.00
N LEU A 426 24.93 7.01 -11.67
CA LEU A 426 25.07 7.56 -13.03
C LEU A 426 24.30 6.73 -14.06
N ASP A 427 24.28 5.39 -13.93
CA ASP A 427 23.50 4.54 -14.82
C ASP A 427 21.99 4.79 -14.67
N LYS A 428 21.51 4.97 -13.43
CA LYS A 428 20.12 5.40 -13.17
C LYS A 428 19.83 6.80 -13.72
N ALA A 429 20.78 7.73 -13.58
CA ALA A 429 20.63 9.06 -14.14
C ALA A 429 20.52 9.05 -15.67
N LYS A 430 21.25 8.17 -16.36
CA LYS A 430 21.12 7.96 -17.82
C LYS A 430 19.74 7.43 -18.19
N GLU A 431 19.23 6.45 -17.44
CA GLU A 431 17.87 5.93 -17.64
C GLU A 431 16.83 7.05 -17.48
N CYS A 432 16.95 7.88 -16.44
CA CYS A 432 16.09 9.05 -16.28
C CYS A 432 16.21 10.02 -17.46
N GLN A 433 17.44 10.37 -17.85
CA GLN A 433 17.71 11.31 -18.94
C GLN A 433 17.04 10.89 -20.26
N ILE A 434 17.13 9.61 -20.63
CA ILE A 434 16.56 9.08 -21.89
C ILE A 434 15.03 9.24 -21.94
N ASN A 435 14.37 9.13 -20.78
CA ASN A 435 12.92 9.23 -20.68
C ASN A 435 12.39 10.68 -20.79
N TYR A 436 13.26 11.70 -20.76
CA TYR A 436 12.88 13.11 -20.85
C TYR A 436 13.62 13.83 -21.99
N PRO A 437 13.04 13.88 -23.21
CA PRO A 437 13.69 14.47 -24.40
C PRO A 437 14.10 15.95 -24.29
N GLY A 438 13.54 16.68 -23.32
CA GLY A 438 13.92 18.06 -23.03
C GLY A 438 15.31 18.21 -22.41
N LEU A 439 15.87 17.12 -21.87
CA LEU A 439 17.18 17.09 -21.24
C LEU A 439 18.26 16.74 -22.28
N LYS A 440 19.14 17.69 -22.60
CA LYS A 440 20.10 17.58 -23.71
C LYS A 440 21.56 17.68 -23.27
N ASN A 441 21.81 18.06 -22.02
CA ASN A 441 23.14 18.40 -21.52
C ASN A 441 23.59 17.48 -20.38
N ARG A 442 23.03 16.27 -20.25
CA ARG A 442 23.36 15.30 -19.18
C ARG A 442 23.01 15.85 -17.80
N GLU A 443 21.91 16.57 -17.69
CA GLU A 443 21.51 17.34 -16.51
C GLU A 443 21.34 16.47 -15.26
N ILE A 444 20.78 15.26 -15.39
CA ILE A 444 20.61 14.35 -14.24
C ILE A 444 21.93 13.73 -13.81
N GLU A 445 22.82 13.40 -14.74
CA GLU A 445 24.17 12.91 -14.40
C GLU A 445 24.98 14.01 -13.70
N GLN A 446 24.86 15.26 -14.14
CA GLN A 446 25.43 16.41 -13.44
C GLN A 446 24.85 16.56 -12.03
N ALA A 447 23.56 16.26 -11.83
CA ALA A 447 22.93 16.26 -10.51
C ALA A 447 23.50 15.19 -9.58
N VAL A 448 23.80 14.00 -10.08
CA VAL A 448 24.51 12.95 -9.32
C VAL A 448 25.87 13.46 -8.86
N ILE A 449 26.67 14.04 -9.77
CA ILE A 449 28.00 14.55 -9.43
C ILE A 449 27.92 15.73 -8.47
N SER A 450 27.04 16.69 -8.71
CA SER A 450 26.86 17.84 -7.81
C SER A 450 26.42 17.37 -6.42
N THR A 451 25.47 16.45 -6.32
CA THR A 451 25.03 15.86 -5.06
C THR A 451 26.19 15.14 -4.36
N PHE A 452 26.99 14.36 -5.09
CA PHE A 452 28.18 13.72 -4.54
C PHE A 452 29.17 14.73 -3.97
N LEU A 453 29.51 15.77 -4.74
CA LEU A 453 30.45 16.83 -4.31
C LEU A 453 29.95 17.54 -3.05
N HIS A 454 28.66 17.82 -2.95
CA HIS A 454 28.07 18.45 -1.76
C HIS A 454 27.91 17.50 -0.57
N SER A 455 27.95 16.19 -0.79
CA SER A 455 27.85 15.16 0.25
C SER A 455 29.17 14.92 1.00
N GLN A 456 30.26 15.59 0.57
CA GLN A 456 31.59 15.49 1.19
C GLN A 456 31.97 16.76 1.96
N PRO A 457 32.64 16.64 3.13
CA PRO A 457 32.81 15.42 3.92
C PRO A 457 31.47 14.87 4.44
N LYS A 458 31.49 13.65 4.99
CA LYS A 458 30.32 12.99 5.59
C LYS A 458 29.49 13.96 6.45
N GLY A 459 28.18 13.93 6.25
CA GLY A 459 27.21 14.77 6.96
C GLY A 459 26.89 16.10 6.29
N LYS A 460 27.64 16.52 5.26
CA LYS A 460 27.24 17.64 4.40
C LYS A 460 26.20 17.17 3.37
N SER A 461 25.44 18.13 2.86
CA SER A 461 24.40 17.89 1.85
C SER A 461 24.17 19.14 1.00
N ALA A 462 23.36 18.98 -0.05
CA ALA A 462 22.85 20.08 -0.87
C ALA A 462 21.36 20.31 -0.60
N ASN A 463 20.93 21.54 -0.76
CA ASN A 463 19.53 21.85 -1.03
C ASN A 463 19.28 21.86 -2.54
N ILE A 464 18.02 22.04 -2.96
CA ILE A 464 17.67 22.05 -4.39
C ILE A 464 18.27 23.27 -5.15
N ALA A 465 18.39 24.43 -4.50
CA ALA A 465 18.97 25.64 -5.07
C ALA A 465 20.47 25.46 -5.36
N ASP A 466 21.20 24.76 -4.49
CA ASP A 466 22.61 24.41 -4.70
C ASP A 466 22.78 23.61 -5.99
N LEU A 467 21.95 22.57 -6.20
CA LEU A 467 21.97 21.76 -7.42
C LEU A 467 21.64 22.59 -8.66
N PHE A 468 20.61 23.44 -8.59
CA PHE A 468 20.23 24.30 -9.70
C PHE A 468 21.36 25.27 -10.07
N SER A 469 21.98 25.91 -9.08
CA SER A 469 23.08 26.84 -9.35
C SER A 469 24.20 26.16 -10.15
N MET A 470 24.53 24.90 -9.86
CA MET A 470 25.63 24.17 -10.51
C MET A 470 25.30 23.66 -11.93
N ILE A 471 24.03 23.36 -12.22
CA ILE A 471 23.62 22.58 -13.41
C ILE A 471 22.99 23.45 -14.50
N LEU A 472 22.38 24.59 -14.13
CA LEU A 472 21.65 25.42 -15.08
C LEU A 472 22.51 25.86 -16.26
N VAL A 473 21.94 25.74 -17.46
CA VAL A 473 22.52 26.19 -18.73
C VAL A 473 21.54 27.13 -19.44
N PRO A 474 22.00 28.03 -20.33
CA PRO A 474 21.18 29.03 -21.02
C PRO A 474 19.84 28.58 -21.63
N GLN A 475 19.67 27.31 -21.99
CA GLN A 475 18.48 26.80 -22.69
C GLN A 475 17.91 25.51 -22.08
N ILE A 476 18.02 25.34 -20.76
CA ILE A 476 17.51 24.16 -20.06
C ILE A 476 15.97 24.11 -20.04
N ASP A 477 15.40 22.93 -20.31
CA ASP A 477 13.98 22.66 -20.04
C ASP A 477 13.77 22.37 -18.55
N ILE A 478 13.27 23.38 -17.84
CA ILE A 478 13.06 23.37 -16.40
C ILE A 478 12.08 22.25 -15.98
N THR A 479 11.02 22.02 -16.76
CA THR A 479 9.97 21.08 -16.39
C THR A 479 10.50 19.66 -16.47
N SER A 480 11.14 19.32 -17.60
CA SER A 480 11.81 18.04 -17.79
C SER A 480 12.89 17.81 -16.73
N PHE A 481 13.61 18.86 -16.32
CA PHE A 481 14.68 18.74 -15.34
C PHE A 481 14.15 18.43 -13.94
N LYS A 482 13.10 19.13 -13.48
CA LYS A 482 12.45 18.83 -12.20
C LYS A 482 11.86 17.40 -12.18
N GLN A 483 11.21 16.98 -13.28
CA GLN A 483 10.67 15.63 -13.41
C GLN A 483 11.77 14.55 -13.42
N GLY A 484 12.88 14.82 -14.10
CA GLY A 484 14.04 13.93 -14.11
C GLY A 484 14.69 13.78 -12.73
N LEU A 485 14.78 14.87 -11.95
CA LEU A 485 15.28 14.82 -10.57
C LEU A 485 14.37 14.01 -9.64
N GLU A 486 13.05 14.23 -9.71
CA GLU A 486 12.09 13.41 -8.95
C GLU A 486 12.18 11.93 -9.36
N LYS A 487 12.32 11.65 -10.67
CA LYS A 487 12.48 10.28 -11.14
C LYS A 487 13.76 9.63 -10.63
N TRP A 488 14.89 10.34 -10.67
CA TRP A 488 16.15 9.85 -10.14
C TRP A 488 16.02 9.57 -8.63
N LYS A 489 15.35 10.45 -7.88
CA LYS A 489 15.09 10.25 -6.46
C LYS A 489 14.29 8.99 -6.16
N GLU A 490 13.29 8.66 -6.97
CA GLU A 490 12.50 7.43 -6.84
C GLU A 490 13.35 6.16 -7.03
N ILE A 491 14.23 6.15 -8.03
CA ILE A 491 14.98 4.96 -8.43
C ILE A 491 16.35 4.83 -7.73
N SER A 492 16.87 5.92 -7.17
CA SER A 492 18.18 5.97 -6.52
C SER A 492 18.31 4.91 -5.43
N TRP A 493 19.52 4.37 -5.28
CA TRP A 493 19.84 3.35 -4.29
C TRP A 493 20.61 3.88 -3.09
N TYR A 494 21.15 5.10 -3.18
CA TYR A 494 22.08 5.67 -2.21
C TYR A 494 21.75 7.14 -1.87
N LEU A 495 20.71 7.71 -2.46
CA LEU A 495 20.20 9.02 -2.07
C LEU A 495 19.40 8.91 -0.77
N LYS A 496 19.64 9.83 0.15
CA LYS A 496 18.94 9.91 1.44
C LYS A 496 17.43 10.14 1.24
N GLU A 497 16.60 9.48 2.06
CA GLU A 497 15.13 9.51 1.98
C GLU A 497 14.49 10.85 2.38
N ASP A 498 15.27 11.86 2.77
CA ASP A 498 14.74 13.18 3.14
C ASP A 498 14.34 13.97 1.89
N MET A 499 13.08 14.40 1.83
CA MET A 499 12.57 15.14 0.68
C MET A 499 13.25 16.49 0.46
N LYS A 500 13.84 17.10 1.49
CA LYS A 500 14.41 18.46 1.44
C LYS A 500 15.91 18.48 1.17
N VAL A 501 16.58 17.33 1.26
CA VAL A 501 18.03 17.26 1.30
C VAL A 501 18.53 16.33 0.21
N TRP A 502 19.48 16.80 -0.59
CA TRP A 502 20.19 16.02 -1.59
C TRP A 502 21.52 15.58 -1.01
N GLN A 503 21.59 14.31 -0.60
CA GLN A 503 22.77 13.72 0.00
C GLN A 503 22.91 12.28 -0.46
N LEU A 504 24.05 11.96 -1.09
CA LEU A 504 24.44 10.57 -1.35
C LEU A 504 25.18 10.02 -0.13
N THR A 505 24.83 8.80 0.25
CA THR A 505 25.44 8.07 1.38
C THR A 505 26.12 6.80 0.91
N THR A 506 27.05 6.27 1.71
CA THR A 506 27.63 4.94 1.45
C THR A 506 26.72 3.80 1.90
N THR A 507 25.70 4.10 2.71
CA THR A 507 24.65 3.17 3.11
C THR A 507 23.53 3.13 2.08
N PRO A 508 23.01 1.95 1.75
CA PRO A 508 21.87 1.81 0.85
C PRO A 508 20.59 2.39 1.46
N ASN A 509 19.72 2.96 0.62
CA ASN A 509 18.40 3.46 1.03
C ASN A 509 17.32 2.36 1.00
N LEU A 510 16.07 2.71 1.33
CA LEU A 510 14.99 1.72 1.40
C LEU A 510 14.68 1.09 0.04
N THR A 511 14.82 1.86 -1.04
CA THR A 511 14.62 1.37 -2.42
C THR A 511 15.61 0.25 -2.76
N ASN A 512 16.90 0.42 -2.44
CA ASN A 512 17.91 -0.62 -2.63
C ASN A 512 17.66 -1.84 -1.72
N MET A 513 17.40 -1.60 -0.43
CA MET A 513 17.10 -2.67 0.52
C MET A 513 15.88 -3.49 0.08
N HIS A 514 14.87 -2.83 -0.47
CA HIS A 514 13.66 -3.47 -1.00
C HIS A 514 13.94 -4.29 -2.24
N ALA A 515 14.70 -3.75 -3.19
CA ALA A 515 15.11 -4.50 -4.38
C ALA A 515 15.85 -5.79 -4.00
N LYS A 516 16.81 -5.72 -3.08
CA LYS A 516 17.54 -6.89 -2.56
C LYS A 516 16.65 -7.86 -1.80
N ALA A 517 15.76 -7.35 -0.93
CA ALA A 517 14.81 -8.18 -0.20
C ALA A 517 13.89 -8.94 -1.16
N MET A 518 13.46 -8.31 -2.27
CA MET A 518 12.66 -8.97 -3.29
C MET A 518 13.41 -10.10 -4.01
N GLU A 519 14.71 -9.97 -4.27
CA GLU A 519 15.49 -11.03 -4.92
C GLU A 519 15.50 -12.33 -4.10
N GLY A 520 15.46 -12.24 -2.77
CA GLY A 520 15.43 -13.40 -1.86
C GLY A 520 14.06 -14.09 -1.71
N ILE A 521 13.01 -13.60 -2.38
CA ILE A 521 11.65 -14.16 -2.24
C ILE A 521 11.39 -15.20 -3.32
N ASP A 522 11.10 -16.42 -2.88
CA ASP A 522 10.76 -17.57 -3.72
C ASP A 522 9.27 -17.63 -4.09
N SER A 523 8.97 -18.27 -5.22
CA SER A 523 7.60 -18.40 -5.73
C SER A 523 6.66 -19.16 -4.80
N ASN A 524 7.17 -20.11 -3.99
CA ASN A 524 6.33 -20.86 -3.06
C ASN A 524 5.81 -19.98 -1.93
N ARG A 525 6.64 -19.06 -1.42
CA ARG A 525 6.22 -18.08 -0.42
C ARG A 525 5.21 -17.08 -0.98
N ILE A 526 5.38 -16.65 -2.24
CA ILE A 526 4.41 -15.80 -2.93
C ILE A 526 3.05 -16.50 -3.00
N ASN A 527 3.03 -17.76 -3.46
CA ASN A 527 1.79 -18.53 -3.60
C ASN A 527 1.09 -18.73 -2.26
N ARG A 528 1.83 -19.03 -1.19
CA ARG A 528 1.27 -19.19 0.16
C ARG A 528 0.62 -17.90 0.67
N GLU A 529 1.32 -16.78 0.57
CA GLU A 529 0.78 -15.48 0.99
C GLU A 529 -0.46 -15.11 0.15
N LEU A 530 -0.44 -15.43 -1.14
CA LEU A 530 -1.55 -15.18 -2.06
C LEU A 530 -2.80 -15.97 -1.63
N SER A 531 -2.70 -17.27 -1.37
CA SER A 531 -3.83 -18.07 -0.87
C SER A 531 -4.34 -17.57 0.49
N ASP A 532 -3.45 -17.17 1.40
CA ASP A 532 -3.82 -16.58 2.70
C ASP A 532 -4.58 -15.25 2.55
N LEU A 533 -4.17 -14.40 1.61
CA LEU A 533 -4.82 -13.11 1.37
C LEU A 533 -6.20 -13.31 0.72
N VAL A 534 -6.34 -14.20 -0.26
CA VAL A 534 -7.64 -14.49 -0.89
C VAL A 534 -8.64 -15.01 0.15
N ASN A 535 -8.19 -15.85 1.09
CA ASN A 535 -9.03 -16.33 2.19
C ASN A 535 -9.60 -15.20 3.07
N LYS A 536 -8.90 -14.06 3.17
CA LYS A 536 -9.31 -12.89 3.96
C LYS A 536 -10.25 -11.94 3.20
N VAL A 537 -10.28 -11.99 1.86
CA VAL A 537 -11.12 -11.08 1.04
C VAL A 537 -12.57 -11.58 1.01
N LYS A 538 -13.41 -11.00 1.87
CA LYS A 538 -14.83 -11.41 2.02
C LYS A 538 -15.63 -11.35 0.72
N ALA A 539 -15.47 -10.28 -0.07
CA ALA A 539 -16.26 -10.04 -1.29
C ALA A 539 -16.18 -11.16 -2.35
N ILE A 540 -15.07 -11.91 -2.38
CA ILE A 540 -14.88 -13.05 -3.29
C ILE A 540 -15.63 -14.29 -2.78
N SER A 541 -15.77 -14.41 -1.46
CA SER A 541 -16.32 -15.60 -0.80
C SER A 541 -17.74 -15.48 -0.29
N GLU A 542 -18.34 -14.31 -0.42
CA GLU A 542 -19.67 -14.04 0.07
C GLU A 542 -20.71 -14.59 -0.91
N CYS A 543 -21.58 -15.47 -0.44
CA CYS A 543 -22.68 -16.05 -1.20
C CYS A 543 -23.89 -16.32 -0.28
N PRO A 544 -25.11 -16.49 -0.83
CA PRO A 544 -26.30 -16.84 -0.05
C PRO A 544 -26.14 -18.15 0.73
N ARG A 545 -26.89 -18.31 1.82
CA ARG A 545 -26.82 -19.51 2.70
C ARG A 545 -27.17 -20.82 2.00
N ASP A 546 -28.02 -20.76 0.98
CA ASP A 546 -28.48 -21.93 0.23
C ASP A 546 -27.43 -22.43 -0.78
N VAL A 547 -26.36 -21.65 -1.02
CA VAL A 547 -25.26 -21.99 -1.91
C VAL A 547 -24.10 -22.56 -1.11
N LYS A 548 -23.59 -23.72 -1.52
CA LYS A 548 -22.43 -24.34 -0.88
C LYS A 548 -21.14 -23.76 -1.45
N LEU A 549 -20.42 -23.01 -0.62
CA LEU A 549 -19.11 -22.46 -0.95
C LEU A 549 -18.01 -23.50 -0.81
N HIS A 550 -17.22 -23.69 -1.86
CA HIS A 550 -15.99 -24.48 -1.85
C HIS A 550 -14.81 -23.56 -2.18
N LYS A 551 -14.07 -23.14 -1.14
CA LYS A 551 -12.85 -22.36 -1.30
C LYS A 551 -11.68 -23.28 -1.59
N MET A 552 -11.02 -23.08 -2.72
CA MET A 552 -9.76 -23.73 -3.10
C MET A 552 -9.76 -25.24 -2.83
N PRO A 553 -10.75 -25.99 -3.36
CA PRO A 553 -10.78 -27.44 -3.18
C PRO A 553 -9.54 -28.08 -3.84
N ASN A 554 -8.97 -29.11 -3.20
CA ASN A 554 -7.76 -29.77 -3.70
C ASN A 554 -8.08 -30.78 -4.81
N SER A 555 -9.29 -31.35 -4.79
CA SER A 555 -9.72 -32.35 -5.76
C SER A 555 -11.23 -32.28 -6.06
N PRO A 556 -11.69 -32.77 -7.22
CA PRO A 556 -13.12 -32.85 -7.54
C PRO A 556 -13.98 -33.61 -6.51
N LYS A 557 -13.36 -34.48 -5.70
CA LYS A 557 -14.01 -35.23 -4.62
C LYS A 557 -14.47 -34.33 -3.47
N ASP A 558 -13.80 -33.19 -3.29
CA ASP A 558 -14.12 -32.21 -2.25
C ASP A 558 -15.40 -31.41 -2.57
N VAL A 559 -15.94 -31.57 -3.79
CA VAL A 559 -17.17 -30.92 -4.27
C VAL A 559 -18.25 -31.98 -4.53
N PRO A 560 -19.20 -32.19 -3.58
CA PRO A 560 -20.24 -33.21 -3.69
C PRO A 560 -21.13 -33.06 -4.93
N ASP A 561 -21.57 -34.18 -5.50
CA ASP A 561 -22.50 -34.21 -6.64
C ASP A 561 -23.94 -34.50 -6.18
N ASP A 562 -24.51 -33.60 -5.37
CA ASP A 562 -25.82 -33.74 -4.72
C ASP A 562 -26.94 -32.87 -5.32
N GLY A 563 -26.67 -32.15 -6.43
CA GLY A 563 -27.64 -31.26 -7.10
C GLY A 563 -27.83 -29.88 -6.47
N VAL A 564 -27.26 -29.60 -5.29
CA VAL A 564 -27.29 -28.26 -4.68
C VAL A 564 -26.36 -27.30 -5.43
N MET A 565 -26.67 -26.02 -5.54
CA MET A 565 -25.79 -25.03 -6.16
C MET A 565 -24.46 -24.92 -5.38
N LYS A 566 -23.34 -25.08 -6.09
CA LYS A 566 -21.99 -24.87 -5.53
C LYS A 566 -21.30 -23.70 -6.18
N TYR A 567 -20.68 -22.90 -5.33
CA TYR A 567 -19.78 -21.82 -5.73
C TYR A 567 -18.34 -22.23 -5.42
N ILE A 568 -17.54 -22.44 -6.45
CA ILE A 568 -16.16 -22.90 -6.34
C ILE A 568 -15.23 -21.71 -6.60
N ILE A 569 -14.36 -21.39 -5.65
CA ILE A 569 -13.28 -20.42 -5.85
C ILE A 569 -12.00 -21.22 -6.08
N PHE A 570 -11.44 -21.12 -7.27
CA PHE A 570 -10.24 -21.88 -7.63
C PHE A 570 -8.98 -21.29 -7.02
N GLU A 571 -7.97 -22.15 -6.88
CA GLU A 571 -6.63 -21.73 -6.50
C GLU A 571 -6.13 -20.67 -7.48
N PRO A 572 -5.43 -19.62 -7.00
CA PRO A 572 -5.02 -18.50 -7.84
C PRO A 572 -4.09 -18.90 -9.00
N ASN A 573 -3.35 -20.00 -8.84
CA ASN A 573 -2.45 -20.53 -9.88
C ASN A 573 -3.19 -21.26 -11.01
N LEU A 574 -4.48 -21.60 -10.82
CA LEU A 574 -5.33 -22.14 -11.87
C LEU A 574 -5.97 -20.98 -12.68
N ALA A 575 -5.11 -20.09 -13.18
CA ALA A 575 -5.57 -18.95 -13.96
C ALA A 575 -6.16 -19.40 -15.31
N CYS A 576 -7.24 -18.74 -15.72
CA CYS A 576 -7.89 -19.00 -16.99
C CYS A 576 -8.03 -17.71 -17.81
N SER A 577 -8.48 -17.88 -19.05
CA SER A 577 -8.90 -16.81 -19.94
C SER A 577 -10.11 -17.31 -20.74
N SER A 578 -10.80 -16.43 -21.46
CA SER A 578 -11.97 -16.85 -22.25
C SER A 578 -11.65 -17.91 -23.31
N ASN A 579 -10.38 -18.02 -23.73
CA ASN A 579 -9.92 -19.00 -24.73
C ASN A 579 -9.15 -20.19 -24.14
N PHE A 580 -8.88 -20.20 -22.83
CA PHE A 580 -8.08 -21.24 -22.19
C PHE A 580 -8.55 -21.54 -20.77
N ILE A 581 -8.94 -22.79 -20.55
CA ILE A 581 -9.35 -23.32 -19.25
C ILE A 581 -8.41 -24.48 -18.90
N PRO A 582 -7.68 -24.42 -17.77
CA PRO A 582 -6.85 -25.52 -17.27
C PRO A 582 -7.62 -26.84 -17.14
N GLU A 583 -6.96 -27.96 -17.38
CA GLU A 583 -7.61 -29.28 -17.34
C GLU A 583 -8.08 -29.64 -15.92
N GLU A 584 -7.31 -29.22 -14.92
CA GLU A 584 -7.62 -29.37 -13.51
C GLU A 584 -8.96 -28.68 -13.17
N ILE A 585 -9.25 -27.51 -13.76
CA ILE A 585 -10.54 -26.84 -13.59
C ILE A 585 -11.66 -27.63 -14.28
N LYS A 586 -11.43 -28.16 -15.49
CA LYS A 586 -12.43 -28.95 -16.21
C LYS A 586 -12.83 -30.21 -15.43
N GLU A 587 -11.88 -30.86 -14.76
CA GLU A 587 -12.16 -32.03 -13.93
C GLU A 587 -13.19 -31.75 -12.85
N PHE A 588 -13.22 -30.56 -12.24
CA PHE A 588 -14.25 -30.20 -11.24
C PHE A 588 -15.67 -30.21 -11.83
N PHE A 589 -15.83 -29.82 -13.09
CA PHE A 589 -17.14 -29.75 -13.74
C PHE A 589 -17.59 -31.10 -14.33
N PHE A 590 -16.65 -31.96 -14.74
CA PHE A 590 -16.96 -33.20 -15.45
C PHE A 590 -16.77 -34.48 -14.62
N SER A 591 -15.98 -34.45 -13.54
CA SER A 591 -15.65 -35.62 -12.73
C SER A 591 -16.09 -35.50 -11.26
N LYS A 592 -16.45 -36.64 -10.65
CA LYS A 592 -16.70 -36.81 -9.21
C LYS A 592 -15.46 -37.24 -8.43
N SER A 593 -14.54 -37.97 -9.06
CA SER A 593 -13.48 -38.75 -8.37
C SER A 593 -12.31 -39.17 -9.27
N GLY A 594 -11.91 -38.33 -10.23
CA GLY A 594 -10.93 -38.66 -11.28
C GLY A 594 -11.58 -39.25 -12.54
N GLU A 595 -10.79 -39.67 -13.52
CA GLU A 595 -11.23 -39.97 -14.90
C GLU A 595 -12.41 -40.96 -15.03
N SER A 596 -12.63 -41.85 -14.06
CA SER A 596 -13.59 -42.96 -14.17
C SER A 596 -15.01 -42.68 -13.65
N SER A 597 -15.34 -41.47 -13.17
CA SER A 597 -16.68 -41.16 -12.62
C SER A 597 -17.22 -39.80 -13.07
N SER A 598 -18.16 -39.81 -14.01
CA SER A 598 -18.75 -38.59 -14.58
C SER A 598 -19.71 -37.90 -13.58
N ARG A 599 -19.63 -36.57 -13.52
CA ARG A 599 -20.52 -35.71 -12.74
C ARG A 599 -21.90 -35.64 -13.40
N VAL A 600 -22.96 -35.79 -12.62
CA VAL A 600 -24.35 -35.76 -13.09
C VAL A 600 -24.90 -34.34 -13.02
N TYR A 601 -24.69 -33.62 -11.91
CA TYR A 601 -25.28 -32.31 -11.68
C TYR A 601 -24.35 -31.16 -12.09
N LYS A 602 -23.90 -31.18 -13.35
CA LYS A 602 -22.93 -30.21 -13.89
C LYS A 602 -23.47 -28.77 -13.93
N ASN A 603 -24.79 -28.61 -14.07
CA ASN A 603 -25.43 -27.31 -14.15
C ASN A 603 -25.60 -26.63 -12.78
N ALA A 604 -25.35 -27.34 -11.68
CA ALA A 604 -25.36 -26.80 -10.32
C ALA A 604 -23.98 -26.28 -9.85
N LEU A 605 -23.06 -26.00 -10.78
CA LEU A 605 -21.71 -25.52 -10.48
C LEU A 605 -21.47 -24.15 -11.10
N ILE A 606 -20.92 -23.24 -10.29
CA ILE A 606 -20.35 -21.96 -10.73
C ILE A 606 -18.92 -21.88 -10.20
N GLY A 607 -17.98 -21.59 -11.08
CA GLY A 607 -16.57 -21.40 -10.74
C GLY A 607 -16.17 -19.93 -10.80
N LEU A 608 -15.21 -19.54 -9.96
CA LEU A 608 -14.52 -18.26 -10.06
C LEU A 608 -13.00 -18.51 -10.02
N ALA A 609 -12.29 -17.99 -11.02
CA ALA A 609 -10.86 -18.12 -11.20
C ALA A 609 -10.21 -16.78 -11.50
N THR A 610 -8.88 -16.78 -11.48
CA THR A 610 -8.03 -15.62 -11.77
C THR A 610 -7.81 -15.47 -13.27
N ASP A 611 -7.65 -14.23 -13.73
CA ASP A 611 -7.10 -13.94 -15.06
C ASP A 611 -5.56 -14.04 -15.05
N ASN A 612 -4.99 -14.67 -16.08
CA ASN A 612 -3.55 -14.96 -16.16
C ASN A 612 -2.67 -13.70 -16.21
N ASN A 613 -3.10 -12.66 -16.95
CA ASN A 613 -2.33 -11.43 -17.08
C ASN A 613 -2.37 -10.62 -15.78
N LYS A 614 -3.55 -10.56 -15.13
CA LYS A 614 -3.72 -9.88 -13.85
C LYS A 614 -3.00 -10.62 -12.71
N LEU A 615 -2.99 -11.95 -12.72
CA LEU A 615 -2.28 -12.77 -11.73
C LEU A 615 -0.78 -12.44 -11.69
N THR A 616 -0.13 -12.32 -12.85
CA THR A 616 1.30 -11.98 -12.91
C THR A 616 1.58 -10.64 -12.21
N ARG A 617 0.71 -9.64 -12.42
CA ARG A 617 0.83 -8.34 -11.74
C ARG A 617 0.58 -8.47 -10.23
N LEU A 618 -0.39 -9.27 -9.82
CA LEU A 618 -0.70 -9.51 -8.40
C LEU A 618 0.48 -10.20 -7.68
N GLN A 619 1.12 -11.17 -8.33
CA GLN A 619 2.32 -11.83 -7.81
C GLN A 619 3.48 -10.84 -7.61
N ILE A 620 3.70 -9.90 -8.55
CA ILE A 620 4.69 -8.83 -8.40
C ILE A 620 4.34 -7.95 -7.19
N MET A 621 3.08 -7.60 -7.00
CA MET A 621 2.63 -6.79 -5.87
C MET A 621 2.83 -7.51 -4.53
N ILE A 622 2.52 -8.80 -4.45
CA ILE A 622 2.78 -9.63 -3.27
C ILE A 622 4.28 -9.72 -2.98
N LYS A 623 5.09 -9.90 -4.01
CA LYS A 623 6.55 -9.90 -3.89
C LYS A 623 7.06 -8.58 -3.29
N LYS A 624 6.49 -7.43 -3.69
CA LYS A 624 6.80 -6.12 -3.07
C LYS A 624 6.43 -6.08 -1.59
N ILE A 625 5.21 -6.49 -1.21
CA ILE A 625 4.75 -6.50 0.19
C ILE A 625 5.61 -7.42 1.05
N LEU A 626 5.91 -8.62 0.55
CA LEU A 626 6.81 -9.56 1.22
C LEU A 626 8.23 -9.00 1.35
N GLY A 627 8.70 -8.21 0.38
CA GLY A 627 9.97 -7.49 0.47
C GLY A 627 9.99 -6.50 1.64
N TRP A 628 8.92 -5.71 1.81
CA TRP A 628 8.78 -4.81 2.95
C TRP A 628 8.73 -5.55 4.29
N LYS A 629 7.92 -6.63 4.37
CA LYS A 629 7.83 -7.48 5.57
C LYS A 629 9.19 -8.12 5.89
N SER A 630 9.98 -8.49 4.89
CA SER A 630 11.31 -9.06 5.07
C SER A 630 12.25 -8.05 5.75
N ILE A 631 12.30 -6.80 5.28
CA ILE A 631 13.11 -5.73 5.89
C ILE A 631 12.65 -5.45 7.33
N GLU A 632 11.34 -5.45 7.58
CA GLU A 632 10.80 -5.20 8.92
C GLU A 632 11.15 -6.31 9.92
N SER A 633 11.19 -7.56 9.44
CA SER A 633 11.50 -8.75 10.24
C SER A 633 13.00 -9.04 10.39
N SER A 634 13.85 -8.46 9.55
CA SER A 634 15.31 -8.68 9.59
C SER A 634 16.00 -7.77 10.59
N ASP A 635 17.26 -8.09 10.93
CA ASP A 635 18.10 -7.21 11.75
C ASP A 635 18.38 -5.85 11.07
N ASP A 636 18.12 -5.72 9.76
CA ASP A 636 18.32 -4.47 9.02
C ASP A 636 17.46 -3.33 9.59
N ILE A 637 16.27 -3.62 10.15
CA ILE A 637 15.41 -2.61 10.78
C ILE A 637 16.13 -1.85 11.91
N LYS A 638 17.09 -2.49 12.60
CA LYS A 638 17.88 -1.88 13.68
C LYS A 638 18.89 -0.86 13.14
N THR A 639 19.28 -0.98 11.88
CA THR A 639 20.23 -0.08 11.20
C THR A 639 19.56 1.12 10.55
N LEU A 640 18.23 1.11 10.40
CA LEU A 640 17.45 2.18 9.78
C LEU A 640 17.34 3.41 10.68
N GLU A 641 17.47 4.60 10.08
CA GLU A 641 17.14 5.88 10.71
C GLU A 641 15.62 5.99 10.97
N GLU A 642 15.21 6.82 11.93
CA GLU A 642 13.79 7.04 12.26
C GLU A 642 12.95 7.52 11.07
N ILE A 643 13.53 8.31 10.17
CA ILE A 643 12.87 8.75 8.93
C ILE A 643 12.62 7.55 8.01
N GLN A 644 13.61 6.65 7.88
CA GLN A 644 13.48 5.45 7.05
C GLN A 644 12.43 4.49 7.64
N LYS A 645 12.38 4.31 8.97
CA LYS A 645 11.34 3.48 9.60
C LYS A 645 9.92 4.00 9.33
N LYS A 646 9.72 5.32 9.41
CA LYS A 646 8.41 5.94 9.08
C LYS A 646 8.04 5.75 7.61
N GLU A 647 8.99 5.93 6.71
CA GLU A 647 8.75 5.78 5.27
C GLU A 647 8.51 4.31 4.88
N LEU A 648 9.23 3.35 5.49
CA LEU A 648 8.98 1.91 5.36
C LEU A 648 7.52 1.57 5.70
N GLN A 649 7.03 2.00 6.86
CA GLN A 649 5.65 1.75 7.29
C GLN A 649 4.63 2.36 6.33
N LYS A 650 4.90 3.58 5.85
CA LYS A 650 4.03 4.27 4.89
C LYS A 650 3.95 3.55 3.54
N ARG A 651 5.10 3.14 2.97
CA ARG A 651 5.15 2.41 1.69
C ARG A 651 4.50 1.04 1.81
N LYS A 652 4.82 0.28 2.86
CA LYS A 652 4.21 -1.03 3.16
C LYS A 652 2.68 -0.92 3.26
N ARG A 653 2.18 0.00 4.08
CA ARG A 653 0.73 0.18 4.29
C ARG A 653 0.01 0.54 2.99
N LYS A 654 0.59 1.43 2.18
CA LYS A 654 0.05 1.78 0.87
C LYS A 654 -0.11 0.52 -0.01
N ASP A 655 0.93 -0.31 -0.07
CA ASP A 655 0.90 -1.53 -0.87
C ASP A 655 -0.11 -2.57 -0.30
N GLU A 656 -0.22 -2.68 1.03
CA GLU A 656 -1.20 -3.55 1.72
C GLU A 656 -2.67 -3.09 1.57
N GLU A 657 -2.91 -1.80 1.36
CA GLU A 657 -4.26 -1.27 1.06
C GLU A 657 -4.63 -1.51 -0.41
N GLU A 658 -3.68 -1.35 -1.34
CA GLU A 658 -3.89 -1.53 -2.79
C GLU A 658 -4.12 -3.00 -3.18
N ILE A 659 -3.48 -3.95 -2.50
CA ILE A 659 -3.58 -5.38 -2.86
C ILE A 659 -4.99 -5.95 -2.73
N ILE A 660 -5.83 -5.45 -1.82
CA ILE A 660 -7.20 -5.97 -1.64
C ILE A 660 -8.02 -5.73 -2.91
N GLY A 661 -7.97 -4.52 -3.46
CA GLY A 661 -8.64 -4.20 -4.73
C GLY A 661 -8.04 -4.98 -5.90
N MET A 662 -6.72 -5.17 -5.90
CA MET A 662 -6.03 -5.93 -6.93
C MET A 662 -6.44 -7.42 -6.95
N ILE A 663 -6.61 -8.04 -5.78
CA ILE A 663 -7.10 -9.43 -5.65
C ILE A 663 -8.52 -9.54 -6.22
N GLN A 664 -9.42 -8.62 -5.84
CA GLN A 664 -10.79 -8.59 -6.37
C GLN A 664 -10.82 -8.43 -7.89
N SER A 665 -9.96 -7.55 -8.44
CA SER A 665 -9.88 -7.31 -9.87
C SER A 665 -9.26 -8.48 -10.66
N THR A 666 -8.39 -9.26 -10.02
CA THR A 666 -7.70 -10.43 -10.60
C THR A 666 -8.66 -11.62 -10.69
N TYR A 667 -9.49 -11.83 -9.68
CA TYR A 667 -10.58 -12.82 -9.70
C TYR A 667 -11.77 -12.30 -10.51
N CYS A 668 -11.61 -12.28 -11.83
CA CYS A 668 -12.63 -11.77 -12.75
C CYS A 668 -13.10 -12.81 -13.77
N MET A 669 -12.65 -14.05 -13.71
CA MET A 669 -13.07 -15.09 -14.65
C MET A 669 -14.09 -16.00 -13.98
N TYR A 670 -15.31 -16.03 -14.49
CA TYR A 670 -16.33 -16.96 -14.02
C TYR A 670 -16.50 -18.11 -14.99
N LEU A 671 -16.75 -19.30 -14.43
CA LEU A 671 -16.86 -20.54 -15.18
C LEU A 671 -18.24 -21.17 -14.96
N SER A 672 -18.88 -21.57 -16.05
CA SER A 672 -20.18 -22.23 -15.99
C SER A 672 -20.40 -23.10 -17.23
N ILE A 673 -21.26 -24.11 -17.10
CA ILE A 673 -21.69 -24.93 -18.23
C ILE A 673 -22.72 -24.15 -19.06
N ASN A 674 -22.48 -24.05 -20.38
CA ASN A 674 -23.40 -23.40 -21.34
C ASN A 674 -24.59 -24.32 -21.69
N GLU A 675 -25.38 -23.99 -22.71
CA GLU A 675 -26.60 -24.78 -23.04
C GLU A 675 -26.25 -26.12 -23.69
N ASN A 676 -25.19 -26.10 -24.48
CA ASN A 676 -24.67 -27.25 -25.23
C ASN A 676 -23.97 -28.28 -24.32
N GLY A 677 -23.69 -27.93 -23.07
CA GLY A 677 -23.00 -28.79 -22.10
C GLY A 677 -21.49 -28.58 -22.03
N ASP A 678 -20.97 -27.56 -22.73
CA ASP A 678 -19.56 -27.19 -22.71
C ASP A 678 -19.26 -26.23 -21.55
N LEU A 679 -18.03 -26.30 -21.03
CA LEU A 679 -17.56 -25.37 -20.00
C LEU A 679 -17.04 -24.09 -20.66
N GLU A 680 -17.62 -22.97 -20.29
CA GLU A 680 -17.20 -21.64 -20.75
C GLU A 680 -16.57 -20.85 -19.60
N ALA A 681 -15.54 -20.08 -19.93
CA ALA A 681 -14.96 -19.06 -19.06
C ALA A 681 -15.28 -17.68 -19.64
N LYS A 682 -15.90 -16.81 -18.84
CA LYS A 682 -16.28 -15.46 -19.23
C LYS A 682 -15.73 -14.45 -18.22
N THR A 683 -15.46 -13.23 -18.69
CA THR A 683 -14.94 -12.16 -17.85
C THR A 683 -16.09 -11.39 -17.21
N LEU A 684 -16.00 -11.16 -15.89
CA LEU A 684 -16.93 -10.29 -15.17
C LEU A 684 -16.70 -8.83 -15.54
N GLU A 685 -17.77 -8.16 -15.96
CA GLU A 685 -17.77 -6.72 -16.16
C GLU A 685 -17.83 -5.98 -14.81
N GLU A 686 -17.14 -4.85 -14.71
CA GLU A 686 -17.15 -4.00 -13.52
C GLU A 686 -18.49 -3.25 -13.42
N THR A 687 -19.47 -3.86 -12.76
CA THR A 687 -20.77 -3.25 -12.47
C THR A 687 -20.86 -2.81 -11.01
N GLY A 688 -20.97 -1.49 -10.78
CA GLY A 688 -21.37 -0.88 -9.50
C GLY A 688 -20.43 -1.08 -8.29
N LYS A 689 -20.47 -0.15 -7.33
CA LYS A 689 -19.48 -0.06 -6.23
C LYS A 689 -19.76 -0.95 -5.00
N SER A 690 -20.69 -1.90 -5.02
CA SER A 690 -21.01 -2.65 -3.77
C SER A 690 -21.60 -4.05 -3.93
N SER A 691 -21.34 -4.76 -5.02
CA SER A 691 -21.79 -6.16 -5.20
C SER A 691 -20.67 -7.18 -4.99
N THR A 692 -21.02 -8.33 -4.43
CA THR A 692 -20.12 -9.49 -4.25
C THR A 692 -19.79 -10.14 -5.60
N HIS A 693 -18.72 -10.94 -5.69
CA HIS A 693 -18.42 -11.65 -6.93
C HIS A 693 -19.53 -12.63 -7.32
N PHE A 694 -20.16 -13.29 -6.35
CA PHE A 694 -21.28 -14.20 -6.61
C PHE A 694 -22.48 -13.47 -7.22
N GLU A 695 -22.86 -12.30 -6.68
CA GLU A 695 -23.92 -11.45 -7.23
C GLU A 695 -23.61 -11.00 -8.65
N LYS A 696 -22.36 -10.65 -8.95
CA LYS A 696 -21.95 -10.25 -10.31
C LYS A 696 -22.09 -11.41 -11.30
N ILE A 697 -21.66 -12.61 -10.91
CA ILE A 697 -21.77 -13.81 -11.75
C ILE A 697 -23.24 -14.16 -11.99
N THR A 698 -24.03 -14.21 -10.93
CA THR A 698 -25.45 -14.59 -11.02
C THR A 698 -26.24 -13.57 -11.81
N LYS A 699 -25.96 -12.27 -11.66
CA LYS A 699 -26.53 -11.23 -12.53
C LYS A 699 -26.14 -11.42 -14.00
N ALA A 700 -24.87 -11.66 -14.30
CA ALA A 700 -24.44 -11.89 -15.69
C ALA A 700 -25.14 -13.12 -16.30
N LEU A 701 -25.29 -14.20 -15.52
CA LEU A 701 -26.02 -15.38 -15.97
C LEU A 701 -27.54 -15.14 -16.05
N TYR A 702 -28.12 -14.30 -15.20
CA TYR A 702 -29.53 -13.92 -15.25
C TYR A 702 -29.83 -13.09 -16.51
N ASP A 703 -28.98 -12.12 -16.83
CA ASP A 703 -29.08 -11.30 -18.04
C ASP A 703 -28.95 -12.16 -19.32
N GLU A 704 -28.26 -13.30 -19.25
CA GLU A 704 -28.17 -14.32 -20.31
C GLU A 704 -29.36 -15.31 -20.33
N GLY A 705 -30.31 -15.23 -19.40
CA GLY A 705 -31.42 -16.19 -19.25
C GLY A 705 -31.00 -17.55 -18.68
N ARG A 706 -29.81 -17.62 -18.06
CA ARG A 706 -29.16 -18.86 -17.58
C ARG A 706 -29.18 -19.06 -16.08
N PHE A 707 -29.78 -18.15 -15.33
CA PHE A 707 -29.89 -18.22 -13.89
C PHE A 707 -31.28 -17.79 -13.43
N LEU A 708 -31.83 -18.48 -12.43
CA LEU A 708 -33.09 -18.16 -11.78
C LEU A 708 -32.85 -18.01 -10.27
N ASP A 709 -33.11 -16.82 -9.73
CA ASP A 709 -32.85 -16.45 -8.34
C ASP A 709 -34.10 -16.45 -7.46
N GLU A 710 -35.21 -15.89 -7.93
CA GLU A 710 -36.41 -15.67 -7.11
C GLU A 710 -37.67 -16.37 -7.64
N THR A 711 -38.01 -16.20 -8.91
CA THR A 711 -39.27 -16.70 -9.49
C THR A 711 -39.11 -17.23 -10.91
N ILE A 712 -39.90 -18.25 -11.21
CA ILE A 712 -40.13 -18.78 -12.55
C ILE A 712 -41.65 -18.77 -12.75
N ASP A 713 -42.11 -18.39 -13.94
CA ASP A 713 -43.53 -18.52 -14.29
C ASP A 713 -43.88 -20.01 -14.31
N TYR A 714 -44.94 -20.39 -13.58
CA TYR A 714 -45.36 -21.78 -13.49
C TYR A 714 -45.78 -22.33 -14.86
N THR A 715 -46.19 -21.47 -15.81
CA THR A 715 -46.53 -21.91 -17.17
C THR A 715 -45.34 -22.47 -17.91
N GLU A 716 -44.11 -22.02 -17.64
CA GLU A 716 -42.89 -22.55 -18.25
C GLU A 716 -42.58 -23.99 -17.83
N LEU A 717 -43.14 -24.43 -16.70
CA LEU A 717 -43.02 -25.81 -16.23
C LEU A 717 -44.05 -26.74 -16.86
N LEU A 718 -44.96 -26.27 -17.71
CA LEU A 718 -45.97 -27.12 -18.37
C LEU A 718 -45.35 -27.95 -19.53
N PRO A 719 -46.05 -28.99 -20.02
CA PRO A 719 -45.62 -29.70 -21.22
C PRO A 719 -45.55 -28.80 -22.46
N ASN A 720 -44.66 -29.13 -23.39
CA ASN A 720 -44.48 -28.44 -24.68
C ASN A 720 -44.03 -26.96 -24.60
N THR A 721 -43.41 -26.57 -23.49
CA THR A 721 -42.74 -25.27 -23.32
C THR A 721 -41.26 -25.33 -23.73
N GLU A 722 -40.55 -24.21 -23.64
CA GLU A 722 -39.11 -24.12 -23.91
C GLU A 722 -38.29 -25.07 -23.02
N TYR A 723 -38.68 -25.23 -21.75
CA TYR A 723 -37.99 -26.13 -20.84
C TYR A 723 -38.27 -27.62 -21.08
N ASN A 724 -39.38 -27.99 -21.71
CA ASN A 724 -39.70 -29.36 -22.14
C ASN A 724 -39.23 -30.45 -21.13
N ILE A 725 -39.68 -30.34 -19.88
CA ILE A 725 -39.21 -31.16 -18.75
C ILE A 725 -40.01 -32.47 -18.56
N TRP A 726 -41.01 -32.71 -19.42
CA TRP A 726 -41.91 -33.85 -19.35
C TRP A 726 -41.64 -34.85 -20.48
N GLY A 727 -41.61 -36.14 -20.16
CA GLY A 727 -41.58 -37.21 -21.17
C GLY A 727 -42.90 -37.28 -21.97
N LYS A 728 -42.86 -37.92 -23.15
CA LYS A 728 -44.05 -38.11 -24.00
C LYS A 728 -45.16 -38.90 -23.31
N ASP A 729 -44.79 -39.93 -22.55
CA ASP A 729 -45.72 -40.83 -21.85
C ASP A 729 -45.76 -40.60 -20.32
N GLU A 730 -45.11 -39.52 -19.84
CA GLU A 730 -44.99 -39.23 -18.41
C GLU A 730 -46.21 -38.45 -17.91
N THR A 731 -46.96 -39.03 -16.98
CA THR A 731 -48.21 -38.47 -16.41
C THR A 731 -47.97 -37.66 -15.14
N SER A 732 -46.96 -38.02 -14.33
CA SER A 732 -46.57 -37.31 -13.12
C SER A 732 -45.07 -37.42 -12.88
N LYS A 733 -44.50 -36.48 -12.11
CA LYS A 733 -43.08 -36.48 -11.75
C LYS A 733 -42.88 -36.07 -10.30
N ARG A 734 -41.89 -36.65 -9.62
CA ARG A 734 -41.52 -36.20 -8.28
C ARG A 734 -40.94 -34.79 -8.34
N VAL A 735 -41.35 -33.93 -7.42
CA VAL A 735 -40.88 -32.54 -7.33
C VAL A 735 -39.36 -32.48 -7.17
N ASN A 736 -38.79 -33.39 -6.38
CA ASN A 736 -37.34 -33.47 -6.20
C ASN A 736 -36.61 -33.85 -7.50
N ASP A 737 -37.22 -34.67 -8.35
CA ASP A 737 -36.64 -35.03 -9.65
C ASP A 737 -36.69 -33.83 -10.60
N LEU A 738 -37.78 -33.04 -10.59
CA LEU A 738 -37.82 -31.76 -11.32
C LEU A 738 -36.68 -30.83 -10.90
N VAL A 739 -36.46 -30.61 -9.60
CA VAL A 739 -35.35 -29.78 -9.12
C VAL A 739 -33.99 -30.32 -9.59
N LYS A 740 -33.78 -31.64 -9.52
CA LYS A 740 -32.56 -32.30 -9.99
C LYS A 740 -32.36 -32.17 -11.49
N MET A 741 -33.43 -32.14 -12.30
CA MET A 741 -33.32 -31.93 -13.74
C MET A 741 -32.65 -30.59 -14.08
N PHE A 742 -33.00 -29.51 -13.38
CA PHE A 742 -32.35 -28.20 -13.58
C PHE A 742 -30.87 -28.23 -13.18
N ALA A 743 -30.49 -29.05 -12.21
CA ALA A 743 -29.09 -29.26 -11.84
C ALA A 743 -28.34 -30.18 -12.83
N GLN A 744 -29.04 -31.08 -13.53
CA GLN A 744 -28.47 -32.09 -14.43
C GLN A 744 -28.35 -31.61 -15.89
N PHE A 745 -29.40 -31.01 -16.44
CA PHE A 745 -29.47 -30.67 -17.86
C PHE A 745 -28.93 -29.26 -18.12
N SER A 746 -27.86 -29.18 -18.92
CA SER A 746 -27.19 -27.94 -19.31
C SER A 746 -28.10 -26.95 -20.04
N ARG A 747 -29.07 -27.45 -20.80
CA ARG A 747 -30.07 -26.64 -21.53
C ARG A 747 -31.05 -25.89 -20.63
N LEU A 748 -31.17 -26.27 -19.35
CA LEU A 748 -32.03 -25.58 -18.39
C LEU A 748 -31.24 -24.47 -17.69
N PRO A 749 -31.90 -23.39 -17.23
CA PRO A 749 -31.25 -22.38 -16.42
C PRO A 749 -30.83 -22.96 -15.05
N LYS A 750 -29.82 -22.33 -14.44
CA LYS A 750 -29.32 -22.72 -13.12
C LYS A 750 -30.24 -22.18 -12.03
N LEU A 751 -30.52 -22.98 -11.02
CA LEU A 751 -31.34 -22.57 -9.88
C LEU A 751 -30.47 -22.09 -8.73
N LEU A 752 -30.78 -20.92 -8.16
CA LEU A 752 -30.17 -20.49 -6.90
C LEU A 752 -30.48 -21.49 -5.77
N ASN A 753 -31.74 -21.89 -5.66
CA ASN A 753 -32.21 -22.86 -4.67
C ASN A 753 -33.49 -23.58 -5.16
N PRO A 754 -33.90 -24.70 -4.53
CA PRO A 754 -35.12 -25.45 -4.90
C PRO A 754 -36.43 -24.66 -4.76
N ARG A 755 -36.46 -23.60 -3.94
CA ARG A 755 -37.69 -22.85 -3.66
C ARG A 755 -38.21 -22.09 -4.87
N VAL A 756 -37.34 -21.77 -5.83
CA VAL A 756 -37.75 -21.19 -7.12
C VAL A 756 -38.79 -22.09 -7.80
N ILE A 757 -38.55 -23.41 -7.83
CA ILE A 757 -39.48 -24.39 -8.40
C ILE A 757 -40.68 -24.60 -7.49
N TYR A 758 -40.49 -24.63 -6.16
CA TYR A 758 -41.59 -24.82 -5.22
C TYR A 758 -42.61 -23.68 -5.26
N ASN A 759 -42.14 -22.44 -5.38
CA ASN A 759 -43.00 -21.26 -5.52
C ASN A 759 -43.85 -21.34 -6.80
N ALA A 760 -43.23 -21.69 -7.92
CA ALA A 760 -43.94 -21.84 -9.19
C ALA A 760 -44.96 -22.98 -9.15
N LEU A 761 -44.59 -24.15 -8.63
CA LEU A 761 -45.53 -25.26 -8.48
C LEU A 761 -46.67 -24.91 -7.52
N LYS A 762 -46.37 -24.24 -6.40
CA LYS A 762 -47.40 -23.75 -5.47
C LYS A 762 -48.42 -22.87 -6.19
N GLN A 763 -47.95 -21.86 -6.93
CA GLN A 763 -48.82 -20.97 -7.69
C GLN A 763 -49.63 -21.75 -8.74
N GLY A 764 -48.98 -22.61 -9.53
CA GLY A 764 -49.66 -23.39 -10.56
C GLY A 764 -50.67 -24.41 -10.02
N ILE A 765 -50.50 -24.92 -8.79
CA ILE A 765 -51.50 -25.77 -8.12
C ILE A 765 -52.68 -24.95 -7.60
N GLU A 766 -52.43 -23.76 -7.06
CA GLU A 766 -53.47 -22.83 -6.61
C GLU A 766 -54.36 -22.34 -7.77
N GLU A 767 -53.75 -22.06 -8.91
CA GLU A 767 -54.42 -21.63 -10.14
C GLU A 767 -55.06 -22.80 -10.92
N GLY A 768 -54.63 -24.04 -10.64
CA GLY A 768 -55.26 -25.27 -11.13
C GLY A 768 -54.61 -25.88 -12.39
N SER A 769 -53.45 -25.39 -12.82
CA SER A 769 -52.68 -25.95 -13.94
C SER A 769 -51.87 -27.21 -13.59
N PHE A 770 -51.60 -27.43 -12.30
CA PHE A 770 -50.96 -28.63 -11.77
C PHE A 770 -51.79 -29.28 -10.67
N ILE A 771 -51.54 -30.57 -10.48
CA ILE A 771 -52.02 -31.35 -9.34
C ILE A 771 -50.82 -31.85 -8.56
N ALA A 772 -50.82 -31.72 -7.24
CA ALA A 772 -49.87 -32.40 -6.36
C ALA A 772 -50.48 -33.63 -5.70
N GLN A 773 -49.71 -34.70 -5.64
CA GLN A 773 -50.07 -35.99 -5.06
C GLN A 773 -49.08 -36.33 -3.96
N ILE A 774 -49.58 -36.60 -2.77
CA ILE A 774 -48.79 -37.06 -1.63
C ILE A 774 -49.28 -38.45 -1.24
N GLU A 775 -48.42 -39.44 -1.41
CA GLU A 775 -48.69 -40.82 -0.99
C GLU A 775 -48.63 -40.92 0.54
N ARG A 776 -49.71 -41.43 1.14
CA ARG A 776 -49.80 -41.68 2.59
C ARG A 776 -49.23 -43.07 2.93
N PRO A 777 -48.92 -43.34 4.22
CA PRO A 777 -48.40 -44.65 4.64
C PRO A 777 -49.31 -45.85 4.30
N ASP A 778 -50.61 -45.61 4.16
CA ASP A 778 -51.61 -46.61 3.77
C ASP A 778 -51.73 -46.82 2.24
N LYS A 779 -50.84 -46.19 1.46
CA LYS A 779 -50.83 -46.14 -0.02
C LYS A 779 -52.00 -45.38 -0.64
N SER A 780 -52.82 -44.69 0.15
CA SER A 780 -53.80 -43.74 -0.40
C SER A 780 -53.08 -42.45 -0.82
N GLU A 781 -53.55 -41.82 -1.90
CA GLU A 781 -52.97 -40.57 -2.38
C GLU A 781 -53.83 -39.38 -1.94
N LYS A 782 -53.21 -38.41 -1.25
CA LYS A 782 -53.83 -37.12 -0.99
C LYS A 782 -53.55 -36.19 -2.17
N ILE A 783 -54.62 -35.72 -2.81
CA ILE A 783 -54.55 -34.89 -4.01
C ILE A 783 -54.81 -33.42 -3.64
N TYR A 784 -53.97 -32.52 -4.15
CA TYR A 784 -54.09 -31.07 -4.03
C TYR A 784 -54.25 -30.45 -5.43
N TRP A 785 -55.37 -29.78 -5.66
CA TRP A 785 -55.68 -29.07 -6.89
C TRP A 785 -56.61 -27.89 -6.57
N LYS A 786 -56.30 -26.69 -7.07
CA LYS A 786 -56.93 -25.42 -6.64
C LYS A 786 -56.86 -25.18 -5.12
N VAL A 787 -55.89 -25.75 -4.42
CA VAL A 787 -55.67 -25.57 -2.97
C VAL A 787 -54.25 -25.10 -2.72
N ALA A 788 -54.09 -24.20 -1.75
CA ALA A 788 -52.78 -23.68 -1.37
C ALA A 788 -51.95 -24.75 -0.65
N LEU A 789 -50.77 -25.04 -1.19
CA LEU A 789 -49.73 -25.82 -0.52
C LEU A 789 -48.71 -24.87 0.10
N THR A 790 -48.23 -25.19 1.28
CA THR A 790 -47.20 -24.40 1.95
C THR A 790 -45.80 -24.81 1.48
N LEU A 791 -44.84 -23.88 1.52
CA LEU A 791 -43.44 -24.20 1.19
C LEU A 791 -42.86 -25.26 2.14
N GLU A 792 -43.29 -25.25 3.41
CA GLU A 792 -42.87 -26.26 4.37
C GLU A 792 -43.29 -27.68 3.96
N GLU A 793 -44.44 -27.85 3.30
CA GLU A 793 -44.87 -29.17 2.82
C GLU A 793 -43.99 -29.68 1.69
N PHE A 794 -43.56 -28.82 0.77
CA PHE A 794 -42.59 -29.17 -0.27
C PHE A 794 -41.21 -29.51 0.32
N GLU A 795 -40.78 -28.81 1.36
CA GLU A 795 -39.49 -29.06 2.03
C GLU A 795 -39.50 -30.34 2.88
N LYS A 796 -40.62 -30.65 3.55
CA LYS A 796 -40.78 -31.81 4.43
C LYS A 796 -41.05 -33.12 3.65
N ASN A 797 -41.83 -33.06 2.58
CA ASN A 797 -42.23 -34.24 1.80
C ASN A 797 -41.43 -34.35 0.51
N ARG A 798 -40.42 -35.22 0.49
CA ARG A 798 -39.54 -35.40 -0.68
C ARG A 798 -40.16 -36.21 -1.83
N ASP A 799 -41.28 -36.86 -1.57
CA ASP A 799 -41.97 -37.76 -2.50
C ASP A 799 -43.25 -37.15 -3.10
N ILE A 800 -43.47 -35.84 -2.94
CA ILE A 800 -44.57 -35.15 -3.64
C ILE A 800 -44.39 -35.37 -5.15
N LYS A 801 -45.43 -35.91 -5.80
CA LYS A 801 -45.52 -35.97 -7.25
C LYS A 801 -46.39 -34.83 -7.74
N VAL A 802 -46.01 -34.23 -8.86
CA VAL A 802 -46.81 -33.23 -9.56
C VAL A 802 -47.17 -33.73 -10.94
N ALA A 803 -48.38 -33.42 -11.39
CA ALA A 803 -48.92 -33.80 -12.69
C ALA A 803 -49.53 -32.56 -13.37
N PRO A 804 -49.24 -32.31 -14.66
CA PRO A 804 -49.95 -31.33 -15.46
C PRO A 804 -51.44 -31.70 -15.57
N ILE A 805 -52.31 -30.70 -15.61
CA ILE A 805 -53.76 -30.92 -15.53
C ILE A 805 -54.32 -31.81 -16.66
N ASP A 806 -53.79 -31.68 -17.87
CA ASP A 806 -54.19 -32.41 -19.07
C ASP A 806 -53.81 -33.91 -19.03
N ARG A 807 -52.88 -34.28 -18.14
CA ARG A 807 -52.36 -35.64 -17.97
C ARG A 807 -52.79 -36.31 -16.67
N ALA A 808 -53.43 -35.58 -15.76
CA ALA A 808 -53.77 -36.08 -14.43
C ALA A 808 -55.15 -36.74 -14.38
N VAL A 809 -55.24 -37.84 -13.63
CA VAL A 809 -56.50 -38.48 -13.23
C VAL A 809 -56.65 -38.34 -11.72
N VAL A 810 -57.82 -37.89 -11.28
CA VAL A 810 -58.11 -37.59 -9.88
C VAL A 810 -59.07 -38.61 -9.30
N HIS A 811 -58.70 -39.19 -8.15
CA HIS A 811 -59.50 -40.18 -7.41
C HIS A 811 -60.19 -39.60 -6.17
N THR A 812 -59.79 -38.41 -5.71
CA THR A 812 -60.41 -37.67 -4.60
C THR A 812 -60.31 -36.17 -4.85
N ILE A 813 -61.32 -35.39 -4.45
CA ILE A 813 -61.30 -33.93 -4.59
C ILE A 813 -61.57 -33.32 -3.22
N SER A 814 -60.71 -32.38 -2.81
CA SER A 814 -60.90 -31.68 -1.53
C SER A 814 -62.17 -30.82 -1.54
N SER A 815 -62.81 -30.69 -0.37
CA SER A 815 -63.95 -29.80 -0.19
C SER A 815 -63.61 -28.37 -0.65
N GLU A 816 -62.43 -27.87 -0.32
CA GLU A 816 -61.98 -26.53 -0.71
C GLU A 816 -61.92 -26.28 -2.22
N ALA A 817 -61.42 -27.24 -2.99
CA ALA A 817 -61.37 -27.14 -4.45
C ALA A 817 -62.78 -27.05 -5.06
N LEU A 818 -63.69 -27.90 -4.59
CA LEU A 818 -65.09 -27.88 -5.02
C LEU A 818 -65.81 -26.59 -4.60
N TYR A 819 -65.46 -26.01 -3.45
CA TYR A 819 -66.01 -24.72 -3.02
C TYR A 819 -65.57 -23.57 -3.94
N LYS A 820 -64.32 -23.58 -4.40
CA LYS A 820 -63.84 -22.60 -5.39
C LYS A 820 -64.58 -22.75 -6.72
N ILE A 821 -64.78 -23.97 -7.20
CA ILE A 821 -65.58 -24.24 -8.41
C ILE A 821 -67.01 -23.74 -8.24
N PHE A 822 -67.63 -24.01 -7.09
CA PHE A 822 -68.96 -23.50 -6.77
C PHE A 822 -68.99 -21.96 -6.84
N LYS A 823 -67.98 -21.27 -6.30
CA LYS A 823 -67.87 -19.80 -6.41
C LYS A 823 -67.63 -19.30 -7.82
N GLU A 824 -66.86 -20.02 -8.64
CA GLU A 824 -66.61 -19.67 -10.05
C GLU A 824 -67.86 -19.84 -10.92
N LEU A 825 -68.68 -20.86 -10.64
CA LEU A 825 -69.94 -21.10 -11.35
C LEU A 825 -71.06 -20.16 -10.89
N LYS A 826 -70.96 -19.60 -9.68
CA LYS A 826 -71.88 -18.58 -9.17
C LYS A 826 -71.71 -17.27 -9.97
N THR A 827 -72.82 -16.68 -10.41
CA THR A 827 -72.83 -15.38 -11.09
C THR A 827 -73.62 -14.37 -10.25
N PRO A 828 -73.38 -13.05 -10.36
CA PRO A 828 -74.11 -12.05 -9.58
C PRO A 828 -75.63 -12.07 -9.78
N SER A 829 -76.11 -12.66 -10.88
CA SER A 829 -77.54 -12.79 -11.23
C SER A 829 -78.15 -14.14 -10.85
N ARG A 830 -77.37 -15.11 -10.39
CA ARG A 830 -77.83 -16.47 -10.07
C ARG A 830 -77.09 -17.05 -8.86
N ASP A 831 -77.80 -17.11 -7.74
CA ASP A 831 -77.29 -17.61 -6.45
C ASP A 831 -77.35 -19.15 -6.29
N ILE A 832 -77.84 -19.87 -7.30
CA ILE A 832 -78.04 -21.33 -7.25
C ILE A 832 -77.19 -22.04 -8.30
N VAL A 833 -76.31 -22.93 -7.83
CA VAL A 833 -75.50 -23.84 -8.67
C VAL A 833 -76.03 -25.27 -8.52
N THR A 834 -76.25 -25.96 -9.63
CA THR A 834 -76.71 -27.37 -9.62
C THR A 834 -75.54 -28.33 -9.62
N VAL A 835 -75.73 -29.55 -9.10
CA VAL A 835 -74.70 -30.60 -9.17
C VAL A 835 -74.30 -30.93 -10.62
N GLU A 836 -75.23 -30.81 -11.57
CA GLU A 836 -74.96 -31.03 -13.00
C GLU A 836 -74.05 -29.96 -13.61
N GLU A 837 -74.12 -28.71 -13.15
CA GLU A 837 -73.20 -27.64 -13.56
C GLU A 837 -71.78 -27.90 -13.05
N ILE A 838 -71.64 -28.43 -11.83
CA ILE A 838 -70.33 -28.88 -11.30
C ILE A 838 -69.79 -30.05 -12.13
N LYS A 839 -70.62 -31.02 -12.53
CA LYS A 839 -70.16 -32.09 -13.44
C LYS A 839 -69.70 -31.57 -14.79
N THR A 840 -70.45 -30.64 -15.37
CA THR A 840 -70.13 -30.02 -16.66
C THR A 840 -68.80 -29.26 -16.58
N TYR A 841 -68.47 -28.67 -15.42
CA TYR A 841 -67.17 -28.04 -15.18
C TYR A 841 -66.00 -29.03 -15.38
N PHE A 842 -66.12 -30.27 -14.89
CA PHE A 842 -65.08 -31.32 -15.04
C PHE A 842 -64.99 -31.92 -16.45
N SER A 843 -65.83 -31.45 -17.39
CA SER A 843 -65.72 -31.79 -18.82
C SER A 843 -64.88 -30.78 -19.62
N ARG A 844 -64.37 -29.72 -18.98
CA ARG A 844 -63.53 -28.70 -19.62
C ARG A 844 -62.09 -29.16 -19.76
N GLU A 845 -61.37 -28.61 -20.74
CA GLU A 845 -59.94 -28.92 -20.97
C GLU A 845 -59.03 -28.42 -19.84
N ASP A 846 -59.43 -27.38 -19.10
CA ASP A 846 -58.71 -26.80 -17.96
C ASP A 846 -59.05 -27.48 -16.61
N SER A 847 -59.66 -28.66 -16.68
CA SER A 847 -60.10 -29.43 -15.51
C SER A 847 -59.51 -30.84 -15.51
N PRO A 848 -59.29 -31.44 -14.33
CA PRO A 848 -58.71 -32.76 -14.23
C PRO A 848 -59.71 -33.82 -14.67
N LYS A 849 -59.21 -34.90 -15.28
CA LYS A 849 -60.04 -36.06 -15.55
C LYS A 849 -60.39 -36.77 -14.24
N LEU A 850 -61.67 -37.04 -14.05
CA LEU A 850 -62.14 -37.79 -12.89
C LEU A 850 -62.15 -39.28 -13.19
N ASP A 851 -61.71 -40.09 -12.22
CA ASP A 851 -61.76 -41.55 -12.31
C ASP A 851 -63.20 -42.08 -12.32
N ASN A 852 -64.07 -41.48 -11.50
CA ASN A 852 -65.51 -41.72 -11.54
C ASN A 852 -66.29 -40.49 -11.04
N GLU A 853 -67.58 -40.40 -11.40
CA GLU A 853 -68.46 -39.28 -11.00
C GLU A 853 -68.80 -39.27 -9.51
N GLU A 854 -68.64 -40.39 -8.79
CA GLU A 854 -69.00 -40.47 -7.36
C GLU A 854 -68.10 -39.60 -6.48
N ILE A 855 -66.91 -39.26 -6.97
CA ILE A 855 -65.97 -38.35 -6.32
C ILE A 855 -66.60 -36.96 -6.11
N ILE A 856 -67.37 -36.48 -7.10
CA ILE A 856 -68.07 -35.18 -7.00
C ILE A 856 -69.11 -35.24 -5.88
N TYR A 857 -69.90 -36.32 -5.80
CA TYR A 857 -70.95 -36.45 -4.78
C TYR A 857 -70.35 -36.56 -3.37
N GLY A 858 -69.27 -37.33 -3.21
CA GLY A 858 -68.54 -37.43 -1.95
C GLY A 858 -68.02 -36.07 -1.47
N GLY A 859 -67.39 -35.30 -2.36
CA GLY A 859 -66.87 -33.97 -2.03
C GLY A 859 -67.97 -32.92 -1.77
N ILE A 860 -69.12 -33.00 -2.45
CA ILE A 860 -70.29 -32.15 -2.15
C ILE A 860 -70.88 -32.50 -0.78
N ALA A 861 -70.96 -33.79 -0.43
CA ALA A 861 -71.43 -34.21 0.89
C ALA A 861 -70.52 -33.69 2.01
N GLU A 862 -69.20 -33.75 1.81
CA GLU A 862 -68.21 -33.19 2.73
C GLU A 862 -68.34 -31.66 2.83
N LEU A 863 -68.57 -30.97 1.71
CA LEU A 863 -68.79 -29.52 1.70
C LEU A 863 -70.02 -29.06 2.48
N ILE A 864 -71.10 -29.83 2.41
CA ILE A 864 -72.33 -29.59 3.18
C ILE A 864 -72.09 -29.90 4.65
N LEU A 865 -71.37 -30.99 4.96
CA LEU A 865 -71.02 -31.38 6.33
C LEU A 865 -70.11 -30.35 7.01
N ASP A 866 -69.12 -29.83 6.29
CA ASP A 866 -68.23 -28.75 6.75
C ASP A 866 -68.98 -27.42 6.92
N GLY A 867 -70.18 -27.30 6.35
CA GLY A 867 -71.00 -26.09 6.39
C GLY A 867 -70.51 -24.97 5.46
N ARG A 868 -69.66 -25.29 4.47
CA ARG A 868 -69.18 -24.31 3.47
C ARG A 868 -70.23 -23.99 2.41
N ILE A 869 -71.10 -24.95 2.09
CA ILE A 869 -72.27 -24.77 1.22
C ILE A 869 -73.51 -25.42 1.85
N MET A 870 -74.68 -25.03 1.38
CA MET A 870 -75.96 -25.63 1.73
C MET A 870 -76.51 -26.40 0.53
N GLY A 871 -77.03 -27.61 0.75
CA GLY A 871 -77.74 -28.38 -0.27
C GLY A 871 -79.25 -28.22 -0.10
N LYS A 872 -79.99 -27.93 -1.19
CA LYS A 872 -81.46 -27.86 -1.20
C LYS A 872 -82.03 -28.93 -2.14
N LEU A 873 -82.88 -29.80 -1.60
CA LEU A 873 -83.64 -30.81 -2.35
C LEU A 873 -85.14 -30.51 -2.22
N LYS A 874 -85.76 -30.00 -3.29
CA LYS A 874 -87.15 -29.52 -3.26
C LYS A 874 -87.37 -28.51 -2.10
N ASP A 875 -88.09 -28.91 -1.06
CA ASP A 875 -88.42 -28.06 0.10
C ASP A 875 -87.49 -28.31 1.32
N VAL A 876 -86.51 -29.22 1.22
CA VAL A 876 -85.62 -29.59 2.32
C VAL A 876 -84.22 -29.01 2.12
N THR A 877 -83.66 -28.36 3.15
CA THR A 877 -82.29 -27.82 3.16
C THR A 877 -81.39 -28.58 4.12
N PHE A 878 -80.16 -28.85 3.71
CA PHE A 878 -79.11 -29.54 4.45
C PHE A 878 -77.91 -28.61 4.67
N LEU A 879 -77.47 -28.45 5.93
CA LEU A 879 -76.30 -27.67 6.33
C LEU A 879 -75.68 -28.30 7.58
N GLN A 880 -74.39 -28.64 7.55
CA GLN A 880 -73.68 -29.37 8.61
C GLN A 880 -74.35 -30.69 8.98
N GLU A 881 -74.92 -31.36 7.99
CA GLU A 881 -75.63 -32.63 8.13
C GLU A 881 -74.98 -33.69 7.24
N LYS A 882 -74.85 -34.91 7.76
CA LYS A 882 -74.29 -36.04 7.01
C LYS A 882 -75.31 -36.55 6.00
N ILE A 883 -75.03 -36.37 4.71
CA ILE A 883 -75.83 -36.93 3.61
C ILE A 883 -75.10 -38.19 3.09
N SER A 884 -75.60 -39.37 3.45
CA SER A 884 -74.98 -40.65 3.05
C SER A 884 -75.53 -41.23 1.74
N ASP A 885 -76.55 -40.62 1.13
CA ASP A 885 -77.27 -41.14 -0.02
C ASP A 885 -76.87 -40.40 -1.30
N SER A 886 -76.10 -41.04 -2.18
CA SER A 886 -75.57 -40.45 -3.41
C SER A 886 -76.66 -40.08 -4.43
N LEU A 887 -77.82 -40.74 -4.41
CA LEU A 887 -78.95 -40.40 -5.27
C LEU A 887 -79.59 -39.07 -4.83
N LYS A 888 -79.64 -38.80 -3.53
CA LYS A 888 -80.13 -37.51 -3.01
C LYS A 888 -79.19 -36.36 -3.35
N ILE A 889 -77.89 -36.60 -3.38
CA ILE A 889 -76.89 -35.58 -3.69
C ILE A 889 -77.01 -35.12 -5.14
N ARG A 890 -77.32 -36.03 -6.08
CA ARG A 890 -77.48 -35.72 -7.52
C ARG A 890 -78.53 -34.65 -7.81
N GLU A 891 -79.59 -34.60 -7.02
CA GLU A 891 -80.73 -33.69 -7.23
C GLU A 891 -80.60 -32.38 -6.42
N LEU A 892 -79.47 -32.14 -5.74
CA LEU A 892 -79.29 -30.95 -4.92
C LEU A 892 -79.10 -29.69 -5.76
N SER A 893 -79.75 -28.62 -5.32
CA SER A 893 -79.40 -27.24 -5.62
C SER A 893 -78.46 -26.71 -4.54
N LEU A 894 -77.26 -26.28 -4.91
CA LEU A 894 -76.22 -25.82 -4.00
C LEU A 894 -76.29 -24.30 -3.85
N LEU A 895 -76.15 -23.83 -2.60
CA LEU A 895 -76.34 -22.45 -2.18
C LEU A 895 -75.25 -22.06 -1.16
N GLU A 896 -74.99 -20.77 -0.99
CA GLU A 896 -74.18 -20.30 0.14
C GLU A 896 -74.97 -20.42 1.46
N PRO A 897 -74.32 -20.73 2.60
CA PRO A 897 -74.99 -20.91 3.90
C PRO A 897 -75.84 -19.72 4.37
N THR A 898 -75.59 -18.52 3.84
CA THR A 898 -76.15 -17.23 4.28
C THR A 898 -77.36 -16.74 3.48
N GLN A 899 -77.74 -17.38 2.37
CA GLN A 899 -78.80 -16.89 1.48
C GLN A 899 -79.99 -17.86 1.43
N ILE A 900 -80.87 -17.77 2.44
CA ILE A 900 -82.26 -18.25 2.30
C ILE A 900 -83.16 -17.00 2.26
N ASN A 901 -83.73 -16.69 1.09
CA ASN A 901 -84.80 -15.70 0.85
C ASN A 901 -84.82 -14.49 1.81
N THR A 902 -84.12 -13.41 1.45
CA THR A 902 -84.19 -12.06 2.07
C THR A 902 -83.82 -11.94 3.56
N PHE A 903 -83.27 -12.97 4.21
CA PHE A 903 -82.88 -12.90 5.63
C PHE A 903 -81.44 -13.40 5.86
N ASN A 904 -80.56 -12.51 6.32
CA ASN A 904 -79.16 -12.83 6.61
C ASN A 904 -79.00 -13.24 8.08
N PHE A 905 -78.80 -14.53 8.35
CA PHE A 905 -78.71 -15.05 9.72
C PHE A 905 -77.38 -14.71 10.42
N GLU A 906 -76.32 -14.39 9.68
CA GLU A 906 -75.03 -14.01 10.27
C GLU A 906 -75.14 -12.70 11.08
N ASP A 907 -75.90 -11.71 10.63
CA ASP A 907 -75.99 -10.41 11.35
C ASP A 907 -76.70 -10.53 12.72
N VAL A 908 -77.60 -11.51 12.90
CA VAL A 908 -78.36 -11.72 14.13
C VAL A 908 -77.59 -12.53 15.17
N PHE A 909 -76.79 -13.52 14.75
CA PHE A 909 -76.10 -14.42 15.66
C PHE A 909 -74.60 -14.11 15.83
N SER A 910 -74.01 -13.26 14.98
CA SER A 910 -72.60 -12.88 15.08
C SER A 910 -72.37 -11.49 15.70
N SER A 911 -73.42 -10.69 15.91
CA SER A 911 -73.31 -9.36 16.50
C SER A 911 -74.27 -9.16 17.68
N LYS A 912 -73.68 -8.87 18.85
CA LYS A 912 -74.28 -8.43 20.12
C LYS A 912 -74.65 -9.50 21.16
N THR A 913 -74.40 -9.07 22.39
CA THR A 913 -74.75 -9.68 23.67
C THR A 913 -76.26 -9.97 23.73
N LYS A 914 -76.63 -11.26 23.64
CA LYS A 914 -77.99 -11.83 23.82
C LYS A 914 -79.08 -11.31 22.85
N MET A 915 -79.66 -12.23 22.07
CA MET A 915 -80.86 -11.99 21.26
C MET A 915 -82.01 -11.42 22.11
N ASN A 916 -82.61 -10.30 21.68
CA ASN A 916 -83.72 -9.69 22.41
C ASN A 916 -85.07 -10.41 22.12
N LEU A 917 -86.08 -10.20 22.98
CA LEU A 917 -87.37 -10.89 22.88
C LEU A 917 -88.08 -10.63 21.54
N LYS A 918 -87.87 -9.45 20.94
CA LYS A 918 -88.52 -9.03 19.69
C LYS A 918 -87.94 -9.76 18.48
N GLU A 919 -86.61 -9.88 18.42
CA GLU A 919 -85.87 -10.65 17.41
C GLU A 919 -86.20 -12.14 17.50
N PHE A 920 -86.23 -12.70 18.72
CA PHE A 920 -86.61 -14.09 18.95
C PHE A 920 -88.04 -14.39 18.46
N GLN A 921 -88.99 -13.50 18.75
CA GLN A 921 -90.38 -13.64 18.29
C GLN A 921 -90.53 -13.50 16.78
N GLU A 922 -89.79 -12.58 16.15
CA GLU A 922 -89.81 -12.41 14.70
C GLU A 922 -89.33 -13.68 13.99
N ILE A 923 -88.21 -14.26 14.43
CA ILE A 923 -87.65 -15.49 13.83
C ILE A 923 -88.57 -16.69 14.10
N ALA A 924 -89.09 -16.84 15.32
CA ALA A 924 -90.05 -17.90 15.65
C ALA A 924 -91.36 -17.81 14.86
N SER A 925 -91.86 -16.60 14.59
CA SER A 925 -93.07 -16.38 13.78
C SER A 925 -92.88 -16.78 12.31
N LYS A 926 -91.66 -16.62 11.77
CA LYS A 926 -91.35 -17.02 10.39
C LYS A 926 -91.27 -18.55 10.25
N ILE A 927 -90.76 -19.25 11.26
CA ILE A 927 -90.77 -20.73 11.32
C ILE A 927 -92.21 -21.26 11.27
N THR A 928 -93.15 -20.62 11.97
CA THR A 928 -94.57 -21.02 11.99
C THR A 928 -95.32 -20.75 10.69
N THR A 929 -94.80 -19.88 9.81
CA THR A 929 -95.36 -19.62 8.46
C THR A 929 -94.85 -20.58 7.36
N GLY A 930 -94.17 -21.67 7.73
CA GLY A 930 -93.76 -22.72 6.78
C GLY A 930 -92.32 -22.61 6.25
N TYR A 931 -91.49 -21.72 6.83
CA TYR A 931 -90.06 -21.66 6.50
C TYR A 931 -89.29 -22.79 7.20
N GLN A 932 -88.76 -23.76 6.43
CA GLN A 932 -87.94 -24.84 6.95
C GLN A 932 -86.47 -24.41 7.01
N LEU A 933 -86.00 -24.03 8.20
CA LEU A 933 -84.59 -23.74 8.45
C LEU A 933 -83.79 -25.03 8.66
N PRO A 934 -82.48 -25.04 8.35
CA PRO A 934 -81.58 -26.14 8.74
C PRO A 934 -81.69 -26.46 10.24
N TRP A 935 -81.64 -27.74 10.60
CA TRP A 935 -81.92 -28.19 11.97
C TRP A 935 -80.96 -27.58 13.00
N ILE A 936 -79.71 -27.34 12.60
CA ILE A 936 -78.71 -26.69 13.45
C ILE A 936 -79.08 -25.24 13.82
N ILE A 937 -79.73 -24.50 12.92
CA ILE A 937 -80.22 -23.14 13.19
C ILE A 937 -81.40 -23.20 14.17
N ILE A 938 -82.29 -24.18 14.02
CA ILE A 938 -83.41 -24.41 14.94
C ILE A 938 -82.90 -24.74 16.35
N LYS A 939 -81.89 -25.64 16.48
CA LYS A 939 -81.27 -25.94 17.77
C LYS A 939 -80.66 -24.71 18.44
N LYS A 940 -79.92 -23.89 17.68
CA LYS A 940 -79.33 -22.66 18.19
C LYS A 940 -80.41 -21.70 18.70
N LEU A 941 -81.48 -21.48 17.93
CA LEU A 941 -82.58 -20.61 18.31
C LEU A 941 -83.28 -21.08 19.59
N VAL A 942 -83.60 -22.37 19.71
CA VAL A 942 -84.22 -22.94 20.92
C VAL A 942 -83.30 -22.79 22.14
N ASN A 943 -81.99 -23.05 21.99
CA ASN A 943 -81.02 -22.88 23.07
C ASN A 943 -80.89 -21.41 23.52
N GLU A 944 -80.96 -20.45 22.61
CA GLU A 944 -81.00 -19.03 22.98
C GLU A 944 -82.30 -18.64 23.68
N GLY A 945 -83.44 -19.17 23.23
CA GLY A 945 -84.73 -18.98 23.89
C GLY A 945 -84.73 -19.52 25.33
N LEU A 946 -84.12 -20.68 25.57
CA LEU A 946 -83.92 -21.26 26.90
C LEU A 946 -82.97 -20.40 27.75
N THR A 947 -81.82 -20.02 27.19
CA THR A 947 -80.78 -19.24 27.90
C THR A 947 -81.31 -17.87 28.36
N ASN A 948 -82.15 -17.24 27.54
CA ASN A 948 -82.77 -15.95 27.85
C ASN A 948 -84.12 -16.08 28.58
N LYS A 949 -84.56 -17.29 28.94
CA LYS A 949 -85.84 -17.60 29.59
C LYS A 949 -87.09 -17.11 28.84
N TYR A 950 -87.01 -17.00 27.51
CA TYR A 950 -88.19 -16.71 26.68
C TYR A 950 -89.11 -17.94 26.54
N ILE A 951 -88.49 -19.12 26.61
CA ILE A 951 -89.16 -20.41 26.56
C ILE A 951 -88.58 -21.34 27.64
N GLU A 952 -89.36 -22.34 28.02
CA GLU A 952 -88.99 -23.42 28.94
C GLU A 952 -89.41 -24.75 28.30
N ILE A 953 -88.59 -25.78 28.41
CA ILE A 953 -88.93 -27.12 27.92
C ILE A 953 -89.48 -27.92 29.11
N LEU A 954 -90.71 -28.38 28.99
CA LEU A 954 -91.42 -29.09 30.06
C LEU A 954 -90.86 -30.50 30.29
N ASN A 955 -90.26 -31.08 29.25
CA ASN A 955 -89.63 -32.40 29.25
C ASN A 955 -88.12 -32.30 28.94
N SER A 956 -87.37 -31.69 29.85
CA SER A 956 -85.95 -31.34 29.65
C SER A 956 -85.02 -32.51 29.30
N GLU A 957 -85.41 -33.76 29.57
CA GLU A 957 -84.61 -34.95 29.22
C GLU A 957 -84.53 -35.21 27.71
N ILE A 958 -85.47 -34.68 26.92
CA ILE A 958 -85.55 -34.92 25.48
C ILE A 958 -84.74 -33.88 24.68
N TRP A 959 -84.36 -32.75 25.29
CA TRP A 959 -83.62 -31.68 24.61
C TRP A 959 -82.17 -31.58 25.10
N PRO A 960 -81.16 -31.44 24.21
CA PRO A 960 -81.26 -31.31 22.75
C PRO A 960 -81.55 -32.63 22.03
N CYS A 961 -82.42 -32.60 21.00
CA CYS A 961 -82.81 -33.79 20.22
C CYS A 961 -82.32 -33.77 18.76
N ASN A 962 -82.52 -34.89 18.06
CA ASN A 962 -82.43 -34.98 16.60
C ASN A 962 -83.74 -34.51 15.95
N LYS A 963 -83.70 -34.18 14.64
CA LYS A 963 -84.85 -33.61 13.92
C LYS A 963 -86.09 -34.51 13.97
N GLU A 964 -85.87 -35.82 13.99
CA GLU A 964 -86.91 -36.86 14.04
C GLU A 964 -87.66 -36.86 15.39
N ASP A 965 -86.94 -36.57 16.48
CA ASP A 965 -87.50 -36.55 17.83
C ASP A 965 -88.03 -35.16 18.23
N ALA A 966 -87.87 -34.15 17.37
CA ALA A 966 -88.28 -32.77 17.62
C ALA A 966 -89.78 -32.64 17.94
N ALA A 967 -90.62 -33.48 17.33
CA ALA A 967 -92.06 -33.50 17.56
C ALA A 967 -92.44 -33.86 19.00
N ASN A 968 -91.54 -34.49 19.75
CA ASN A 968 -91.77 -34.92 21.13
C ASN A 968 -91.34 -33.87 22.18
N VAL A 969 -90.82 -32.71 21.76
CA VAL A 969 -90.37 -31.65 22.67
C VAL A 969 -91.52 -30.71 22.99
N GLU A 970 -91.89 -30.58 24.26
CA GLU A 970 -92.95 -29.68 24.71
C GLU A 970 -92.36 -28.37 25.23
N ILE A 971 -92.75 -27.25 24.59
CA ILE A 971 -92.21 -25.92 24.89
C ILE A 971 -93.30 -25.01 25.49
N LYS A 972 -93.01 -24.41 26.64
CA LYS A 972 -93.84 -23.40 27.30
C LYS A 972 -93.22 -22.00 27.14
N LYS A 973 -94.02 -21.00 26.77
CA LYS A 973 -93.60 -19.59 26.67
C LYS A 973 -93.70 -18.87 28.02
N HIS A 974 -92.71 -18.05 28.36
CA HIS A 974 -92.77 -17.14 29.52
C HIS A 974 -93.26 -15.73 29.11
N GLU A 975 -94.11 -15.10 29.92
CA GLU A 975 -94.52 -13.68 29.77
C GLU A 975 -93.56 -12.79 30.57
N VAL A 976 -92.79 -11.93 29.89
CA VAL A 976 -91.83 -11.01 30.52
C VAL A 976 -92.37 -9.58 30.41
N VAL A 977 -92.54 -8.88 31.55
CA VAL A 977 -92.95 -7.46 31.63
C VAL A 977 -91.71 -6.58 31.84
N GLU A 978 -91.54 -5.53 31.02
CA GLU A 978 -90.38 -4.61 31.03
C GLU A 978 -90.43 -3.59 32.20
N GLY A 979 -89.28 -3.34 32.86
CA GLY A 979 -89.06 -2.09 33.61
C GLY A 979 -88.30 -2.13 34.96
N GLU A 980 -86.98 -2.43 34.92
CA GLU A 980 -85.85 -1.78 35.63
C GLU A 980 -85.80 -1.55 37.19
N PRO A 981 -84.62 -1.27 37.82
CA PRO A 981 -83.81 -2.25 38.55
C PRO A 981 -83.67 -1.96 40.07
N LYS A 982 -83.43 -2.99 40.90
CA LYS A 982 -82.50 -2.93 42.05
C LYS A 982 -82.32 -4.26 42.81
N GLU A 983 -81.06 -4.41 43.25
CA GLU A 983 -80.51 -5.16 44.40
C GLU A 983 -80.47 -6.70 44.37
N LYS A 984 -79.23 -7.21 44.31
CA LYS A 984 -78.84 -8.59 44.58
C LYS A 984 -79.14 -8.92 46.05
N PRO A 985 -79.85 -10.02 46.36
CA PRO A 985 -79.82 -10.59 47.69
C PRO A 985 -78.62 -11.53 47.82
N THR A 986 -77.75 -11.18 48.76
CA THR A 986 -76.80 -12.09 49.41
C THR A 986 -77.61 -13.04 50.31
N ILE A 987 -77.34 -14.35 50.24
CA ILE A 987 -77.71 -15.29 51.30
C ILE A 987 -76.41 -15.83 51.89
N THR A 988 -76.34 -15.78 53.22
CA THR A 988 -75.21 -16.15 54.08
C THR A 988 -75.66 -17.24 55.06
N ILE A 989 -74.67 -17.87 55.73
CA ILE A 989 -74.67 -18.62 57.01
C ILE A 989 -74.38 -20.13 56.78
N ASP A 990 -73.40 -20.80 57.39
CA ASP A 990 -72.75 -20.61 58.72
C ASP A 990 -71.26 -21.06 58.77
N PRO A 991 -70.43 -20.53 59.71
CA PRO A 991 -68.99 -20.83 59.86
C PRO A 991 -68.60 -21.45 61.22
N PHE A 992 -67.84 -22.56 61.24
CA PHE A 992 -66.96 -23.08 62.32
C PHE A 992 -66.34 -24.39 61.74
N ILE A 993 -65.02 -24.66 61.56
CA ILE A 993 -63.78 -24.41 62.29
C ILE A 993 -62.56 -24.50 61.31
N GLN A 994 -61.75 -23.42 61.29
CA GLN A 994 -60.27 -23.27 61.14
C GLN A 994 -59.35 -24.05 60.13
N PRO A 995 -58.18 -23.46 59.78
CA PRO A 995 -57.60 -23.48 58.43
C PRO A 995 -56.41 -24.44 58.25
N GLN A 996 -56.26 -25.05 57.07
CA GLN A 996 -54.96 -25.58 56.63
C GLN A 996 -54.73 -25.40 55.12
N THR A 997 -53.67 -24.63 54.82
CA THR A 997 -52.75 -24.70 53.67
C THR A 997 -53.31 -24.77 52.24
N SER A 998 -53.00 -23.71 51.48
CA SER A 998 -52.91 -23.58 50.02
C SER A 998 -52.84 -24.91 49.25
N GLN A 999 -53.92 -25.28 48.56
CA GLN A 999 -53.90 -26.30 47.51
C GLN A 999 -54.42 -25.71 46.20
N SER A 1000 -53.62 -25.83 45.15
CA SER A 1000 -53.98 -25.52 43.77
C SER A 1000 -55.24 -26.30 43.37
N LYS A 1001 -56.29 -25.61 42.91
CA LYS A 1001 -57.46 -26.28 42.32
C LYS A 1001 -57.06 -26.86 40.96
N THR A 1002 -56.92 -28.18 40.86
CA THR A 1002 -56.73 -28.90 39.59
C THR A 1002 -58.10 -29.03 38.89
N LEU A 1003 -58.21 -28.55 37.65
CA LEU A 1003 -59.39 -28.75 36.79
C LEU A 1003 -59.16 -29.98 35.89
N LYS A 1004 -60.16 -30.86 35.73
CA LYS A 1004 -60.05 -32.10 34.93
C LYS A 1004 -61.15 -32.15 33.87
N ALA A 1005 -60.79 -32.47 32.63
CA ALA A 1005 -61.69 -32.79 31.52
C ALA A 1005 -61.35 -34.20 30.98
N SER A 1006 -62.36 -34.98 30.58
CA SER A 1006 -62.17 -36.35 30.07
C SER A 1006 -63.22 -36.72 29.01
N SER A 1007 -62.81 -37.42 27.95
CA SER A 1007 -63.65 -38.01 26.90
C SER A 1007 -63.01 -39.32 26.42
N GLU A 1008 -63.82 -40.25 25.90
CA GLU A 1008 -63.32 -41.41 25.14
C GLU A 1008 -63.01 -40.98 23.71
N PHE A 1009 -61.92 -41.49 23.13
CA PHE A 1009 -61.46 -41.20 21.78
C PHE A 1009 -61.29 -42.50 21.00
N LYS A 1010 -61.59 -42.48 19.70
CA LYS A 1010 -61.24 -43.57 18.79
C LYS A 1010 -59.78 -43.46 18.34
N ASP A 1011 -59.22 -44.55 17.83
CA ASP A 1011 -57.80 -44.68 17.52
C ASP A 1011 -57.21 -43.54 16.66
N PHE A 1012 -58.01 -42.97 15.75
CA PHE A 1012 -57.60 -41.87 14.86
C PHE A 1012 -57.78 -40.46 15.45
N GLU A 1013 -58.63 -40.28 16.46
CA GLU A 1013 -58.97 -38.97 17.05
C GLU A 1013 -57.90 -38.49 18.07
N LEU A 1014 -56.97 -39.37 18.46
CA LEU A 1014 -55.83 -39.04 19.33
C LEU A 1014 -54.85 -38.07 18.66
N GLN A 1015 -54.72 -38.12 17.33
CA GLN A 1015 -53.83 -37.24 16.58
C GLN A 1015 -54.36 -35.80 16.54
N ASP A 1016 -55.68 -35.62 16.53
CA ASP A 1016 -56.35 -34.31 16.56
C ASP A 1016 -56.07 -33.54 17.86
N ILE A 1017 -55.94 -34.25 18.99
CA ILE A 1017 -55.54 -33.63 20.27
C ILE A 1017 -54.11 -33.10 20.20
N VAL A 1018 -53.19 -33.85 19.58
CA VAL A 1018 -51.79 -33.46 19.42
C VAL A 1018 -51.68 -32.19 18.56
N GLU A 1019 -52.49 -32.10 17.50
CA GLU A 1019 -52.56 -30.90 16.65
C GLU A 1019 -53.22 -29.70 17.35
N ALA A 1020 -54.08 -29.92 18.34
CA ALA A 1020 -54.69 -28.87 19.14
C ALA A 1020 -53.79 -28.32 20.26
N LEU A 1021 -52.70 -29.01 20.65
CA LEU A 1021 -51.81 -28.61 21.73
C LEU A 1021 -51.17 -27.21 21.59
N PRO A 1022 -50.70 -26.79 20.40
CA PRO A 1022 -50.14 -25.45 20.22
C PRO A 1022 -51.19 -24.36 20.51
N LYS A 1023 -52.43 -24.55 20.04
CA LYS A 1023 -53.55 -23.62 20.25
C LYS A 1023 -53.96 -23.54 21.73
N LEU A 1024 -53.93 -24.66 22.46
CA LEU A 1024 -54.18 -24.67 23.91
C LEU A 1024 -53.11 -23.91 24.70
N LYS A 1025 -51.82 -24.03 24.32
CA LYS A 1025 -50.72 -23.27 24.93
C LYS A 1025 -50.76 -21.79 24.57
N GLU A 1026 -51.26 -21.44 23.40
CA GLU A 1026 -51.42 -20.03 22.99
C GLU A 1026 -52.50 -19.32 23.83
N ILE A 1027 -53.59 -20.02 24.16
CA ILE A 1027 -54.68 -19.49 24.99
C ILE A 1027 -54.28 -19.36 26.47
N ALA A 1028 -53.44 -20.27 26.99
CA ALA A 1028 -53.00 -20.25 28.38
C ALA A 1028 -51.52 -20.67 28.55
N PRO A 1029 -50.56 -19.78 28.21
CA PRO A 1029 -49.13 -20.13 28.11
C PRO A 1029 -48.44 -20.43 29.45
N ASN A 1030 -49.02 -19.98 30.57
CA ASN A 1030 -48.43 -20.11 31.91
C ASN A 1030 -49.02 -21.28 32.72
N LEU A 1031 -49.90 -22.11 32.14
CA LEU A 1031 -50.46 -23.29 32.80
C LEU A 1031 -49.70 -24.56 32.42
N GLU A 1032 -49.33 -25.36 33.42
CA GLU A 1032 -48.70 -26.66 33.21
C GLU A 1032 -49.79 -27.71 32.92
N PHE A 1033 -49.90 -28.14 31.66
CA PHE A 1033 -50.84 -29.18 31.24
C PHE A 1033 -50.23 -30.56 31.50
N LYS A 1034 -50.89 -31.37 32.33
CA LYS A 1034 -50.55 -32.79 32.55
C LYS A 1034 -51.61 -33.67 31.88
N PHE A 1035 -51.18 -34.53 30.96
CA PHE A 1035 -52.06 -35.45 30.24
C PHE A 1035 -51.97 -36.84 30.88
N ASN A 1036 -53.12 -37.39 31.26
CA ASN A 1036 -53.23 -38.77 31.72
C ASN A 1036 -53.92 -39.58 30.62
N LEU A 1037 -53.16 -40.43 29.93
CA LEU A 1037 -53.69 -41.35 28.92
C LEU A 1037 -53.97 -42.70 29.58
N SER A 1038 -55.20 -43.21 29.44
CA SER A 1038 -55.61 -44.54 29.89
C SER A 1038 -56.12 -45.34 28.70
N ILE A 1039 -55.40 -46.40 28.32
CA ILE A 1039 -55.82 -47.30 27.26
C ILE A 1039 -56.60 -48.45 27.90
N HIS A 1040 -57.84 -48.66 27.47
CA HIS A 1040 -58.67 -49.76 27.91
C HIS A 1040 -58.75 -50.80 26.78
N CYS A 1041 -58.35 -52.03 27.07
CA CYS A 1041 -58.44 -53.14 26.13
C CYS A 1041 -59.02 -54.35 26.88
N VAL A 1042 -60.05 -54.97 26.30
CA VAL A 1042 -60.60 -56.23 26.83
C VAL A 1042 -59.86 -57.37 26.12
N CYS A 1043 -58.90 -57.98 26.81
CA CYS A 1043 -58.10 -59.10 26.31
C CYS A 1043 -57.93 -60.17 27.38
N SER A 1044 -58.14 -61.43 27.03
CA SER A 1044 -58.00 -62.59 27.92
C SER A 1044 -56.69 -63.39 27.72
N ASP A 1045 -55.84 -62.99 26.77
CA ASP A 1045 -54.59 -63.67 26.41
C ASP A 1045 -53.37 -62.99 27.07
N GLU A 1046 -52.68 -63.71 27.96
CA GLU A 1046 -51.53 -63.19 28.72
C GLU A 1046 -50.29 -62.93 27.87
N ASP A 1047 -50.05 -63.71 26.81
CA ASP A 1047 -48.88 -63.50 25.94
C ASP A 1047 -49.03 -62.23 25.10
N LEU A 1048 -50.26 -61.90 24.73
CA LEU A 1048 -50.60 -60.68 23.98
C LEU A 1048 -50.47 -59.44 24.88
N ILE A 1049 -50.90 -59.53 26.15
CA ILE A 1049 -50.72 -58.46 27.15
C ILE A 1049 -49.23 -58.20 27.41
N ASN A 1050 -48.40 -59.26 27.50
CA ASN A 1050 -46.95 -59.11 27.70
C ASN A 1050 -46.27 -58.40 26.51
N LYS A 1051 -46.63 -58.75 25.27
CA LYS A 1051 -46.12 -58.06 24.07
C LYS A 1051 -46.57 -56.60 24.00
N LEU A 1052 -47.83 -56.32 24.34
CA LEU A 1052 -48.33 -54.94 24.42
C LEU A 1052 -47.57 -54.13 25.49
N ASN A 1053 -47.28 -54.73 26.64
CA ASN A 1053 -46.52 -54.10 27.72
C ASN A 1053 -45.06 -53.84 27.35
N GLU A 1054 -44.39 -54.71 26.59
CA GLU A 1054 -43.06 -54.43 26.04
C GLU A 1054 -43.08 -53.23 25.09
N LEU A 1055 -44.10 -53.14 24.24
CA LEU A 1055 -44.22 -52.04 23.27
C LEU A 1055 -44.48 -50.70 23.98
N LEU A 1056 -45.34 -50.67 25.00
CA LEU A 1056 -45.63 -49.45 25.76
C LEU A 1056 -44.43 -48.95 26.60
N LYS A 1057 -43.59 -49.86 27.11
CA LYS A 1057 -42.37 -49.52 27.86
C LYS A 1057 -41.33 -48.76 27.03
N ASN A 1058 -41.34 -48.86 25.70
CA ASN A 1058 -40.46 -48.09 24.82
C ASN A 1058 -40.79 -46.59 24.82
N TYR A 1059 -42.04 -46.22 25.15
CA TYR A 1059 -42.49 -44.83 25.18
C TYR A 1059 -42.47 -44.24 26.59
N ASN A 1060 -42.87 -45.01 27.60
CA ASN A 1060 -42.74 -44.62 29.00
C ASN A 1060 -42.69 -45.86 29.89
N LYS A 1061 -41.67 -45.95 30.75
CA LYS A 1061 -41.44 -47.12 31.62
C LYS A 1061 -42.58 -47.39 32.60
N ASN A 1062 -43.40 -46.39 32.92
CA ASN A 1062 -44.54 -46.50 33.82
C ASN A 1062 -45.88 -46.81 33.09
N PHE A 1063 -45.84 -46.98 31.76
CA PHE A 1063 -47.02 -47.19 30.93
C PHE A 1063 -47.14 -48.67 30.56
N GLN A 1064 -47.99 -49.40 31.28
CA GLN A 1064 -48.27 -50.82 31.06
C GLN A 1064 -49.72 -51.14 31.46
N PHE A 1065 -50.31 -52.14 30.84
CA PHE A 1065 -51.56 -52.74 31.24
C PHE A 1065 -51.38 -53.49 32.57
N TYR A 1066 -52.24 -53.19 33.53
CA TYR A 1066 -52.39 -53.89 34.80
C TYR A 1066 -53.72 -54.64 34.79
N ARG A 1067 -53.80 -55.78 35.48
CA ARG A 1067 -55.08 -56.47 35.71
C ARG A 1067 -55.83 -55.87 36.89
#